data_AF-A0A922Y1H8-F1
#
_entry.id   AF-A0A922Y1H8-F1
#
_cell.length_a   1.000
_cell.length_b   1.000
_cell.length_c   1.000
_cell.angle_alpha   90.00
_cell.angle_beta   90.00
_cell.angle_gamma   90.00
#
_symmetry.space_group_name_H-M   'P 1'
#
loop_
_entity.id
_entity.type
_entity.pdbx_description
1 polymer ?
#
loop_
_entity_poly.entity_id
_entity_poly.type
_entity_poly.pdbx_seq_one_letter_code
_entity_poly.pdbx_strand_id
1 'polypeptide(L)'
;MLETSSSSCTDNRNSCYGRACVLAFCGSQFFLLADVDPVRANCVHGAVNTACDSSPPNPFTATIGSGNNAGMDNRTATIGNGAVVATGNASAISLRDNNTVTVQTDGTVRNAASSGAGNYGAGRNTIEFRNGGMLIVEQGGQVLSQGTQGSAEAVNLMGTGNTIINSGTIAATNAAAIWFESGTATNTIINNQTGIIRAPGNVIGSSGNASVNFSNRGRVEGNLVFAGGNDTLRLFTGSVITGNIAGGAGNDSIFLDGTGTATIPGNLTGFEALTKSGSGTWTITGTISGPTVTAVEAGTLVLTGNNTTYNGTMRVDPGATLEARAQSLPPTVSNNGLVRFTQPDNGSYAGPISGTGRVEKTGDGILTLAPVAPGGNSYSGGTTISGGTLAIARDAAIGATSGGLTFNGGALRYDAAFGLAATRATTITAAGGTIDTNGFTATIPQGITGEGALTVDGPGSLILTGASTYAGGTTINAGANLQLGNGGTDGSIVGDVANNGTLAFNRNDTSTFAGMISGTGSVRQDGTGTTVLTAANTYSGGTTISAGVLQLGNGSTTGSIQGDIVNNSVLAFNRSDILTVPGAISGTGSVRQEGTGTTVLTAANTYSGPTAVNSGTLRAGGVNVFSAASQTTVASAGTLDLDGFDQVLAGLSNAGAVRLSATANTALTVAGDYVGQGGTIRLSSVLGGDGSATDRLVIDGGRASGDTSLLISNAGGGGARTQGDGIRIVETVNGGTTTTNAFRLSGRVAAGAYEYQLFRGGYSGGSGDDWFLRNTMPVTPAESPGAGQPAAEVPPQIVLYRPEVALYSPVAGLARTLGAATIGRLGTLHERVGEQENLRDLGGRSPYANGAWARVFGERVQSRWSGDVDSRATGSLFGAQAGLDLIRTEPYAGGHRDHAGVYVAHSRYTAPRVSGFALGTQKLRVGRLELQGPAIGAYWTHFGPSGWYLDTVVQTNWVDVKAQSDYGAMLSTSGRGWSASLEGGYPIRFGAEGAWQIEPQAQLLWQRVSLKPGSDSYSTVSWKEGDEVTGRLGARLQYSVSSAGTLWQLYTRANFWHSFGGTDLAFFGASEPIRTRYGDTAFEFGAGITARISRHVSLYAHADHRWSIGGSRSRESATQGSLGIRVNW
;
A
#
# COMPACT_ATOMS: atom_id res chain seq x y z
N MET A 1 41.98 -39.48 17.19
CA MET A 1 42.34 -39.80 15.79
C MET A 1 41.70 -38.73 14.94
N LEU A 2 42.49 -38.07 14.07
CA LEU A 2 42.09 -37.27 12.88
C LEU A 2 41.09 -36.11 13.14
N GLU A 3 41.48 -34.82 13.11
CA GLU A 3 41.99 -33.99 11.98
C GLU A 3 40.87 -33.47 11.05
N THR A 4 40.89 -32.23 10.51
CA THR A 4 41.93 -31.15 10.48
C THR A 4 41.33 -29.74 10.75
N SER A 5 42.21 -28.77 11.09
CA SER A 5 42.22 -27.34 10.66
C SER A 5 40.97 -26.42 10.84
N SER A 6 41.10 -25.13 11.19
CA SER A 6 42.24 -24.33 11.69
C SER A 6 41.72 -22.98 12.22
N SER A 7 42.44 -22.37 13.15
CA SER A 7 42.00 -21.18 13.91
C SER A 7 42.20 -19.83 13.21
N SER A 8 41.25 -18.92 13.41
CA SER A 8 41.53 -17.50 13.65
C SER A 8 40.64 -17.00 14.79
N CYS A 9 41.22 -16.29 15.76
CA CYS A 9 40.48 -15.75 16.91
C CYS A 9 40.59 -14.22 16.87
N THR A 10 39.44 -13.55 16.88
CA THR A 10 39.35 -12.12 17.18
C THR A 10 39.45 -11.91 18.69
N ASP A 11 40.01 -10.79 19.11
CA ASP A 11 39.88 -10.30 20.49
C ASP A 11 39.45 -8.82 20.50
N ASN A 12 38.84 -8.39 21.60
CA ASN A 12 37.91 -7.27 21.63
C ASN A 12 38.20 -6.27 22.77
N ARG A 13 37.52 -5.12 22.77
CA ARG A 13 37.86 -3.97 23.63
C ARG A 13 37.33 -4.08 25.07
N ASN A 14 38.14 -3.56 26.00
CA ASN A 14 37.79 -2.77 27.21
C ASN A 14 36.49 -3.06 28.01
N SER A 15 36.62 -3.16 29.34
CA SER A 15 36.32 -2.00 30.22
C SER A 15 36.59 -2.24 31.73
N CYS A 16 36.58 -1.14 32.49
CA CYS A 16 37.14 -0.95 33.84
C CYS A 16 36.33 -1.56 35.00
N TYR A 17 36.96 -1.78 36.18
CA TYR A 17 36.87 -0.86 37.35
C TYR A 17 37.59 -1.37 38.62
N GLY A 18 38.09 -0.45 39.48
CA GLY A 18 37.86 -0.57 40.93
C GLY A 18 39.01 -0.82 41.94
N ARG A 19 39.80 0.22 42.25
CA ARG A 19 40.38 0.54 43.58
C ARG A 19 41.35 -0.41 44.32
N ALA A 20 42.61 0.05 44.36
CA ALA A 20 43.43 0.34 45.57
C ALA A 20 43.79 -0.76 46.59
N CYS A 21 45.10 -0.98 46.75
CA CYS A 21 45.71 -1.21 48.06
C CYS A 21 47.06 -0.48 48.18
N VAL A 22 47.47 -0.17 49.41
CA VAL A 22 48.72 0.53 49.74
C VAL A 22 49.78 -0.48 50.12
N LEU A 23 51.00 -0.33 49.62
CA LEU A 23 52.20 -0.62 50.42
C LEU A 23 53.41 0.13 49.85
N ALA A 24 54.16 0.81 50.72
CA ALA A 24 55.56 1.12 50.50
C ALA A 24 56.39 0.14 51.33
N PHE A 25 57.62 -0.18 50.93
CA PHE A 25 58.75 -0.21 51.87
C PHE A 25 60.11 -0.11 51.16
N CYS A 26 61.12 0.26 51.95
CA CYS A 26 62.51 0.47 51.54
C CYS A 26 63.21 -0.83 51.10
N GLY A 27 64.27 -0.71 50.29
CA GLY A 27 65.02 -1.85 49.74
C GLY A 27 66.44 -1.51 49.26
N SER A 28 67.16 -0.65 49.98
CA SER A 28 68.55 -0.29 49.64
C SER A 28 69.55 -1.37 50.07
N GLN A 29 70.38 -1.82 49.13
CA GLN A 29 71.60 -2.61 49.40
C GLN A 29 72.77 -2.03 48.61
N PHE A 30 73.64 -1.30 49.33
CA PHE A 30 75.02 -1.07 48.92
C PHE A 30 75.78 -2.39 48.99
N PHE A 31 76.71 -2.62 48.07
CA PHE A 31 77.89 -3.44 48.33
C PHE A 31 79.13 -2.70 47.81
N LEU A 32 80.20 -2.73 48.60
CA LEU A 32 81.39 -1.90 48.37
C LEU A 32 82.44 -2.60 47.51
N LEU A 33 83.09 -1.79 46.67
CA LEU A 33 84.52 -1.78 46.32
C LEU A 33 85.29 -3.11 46.37
N ALA A 34 85.80 -3.50 45.20
CA ALA A 34 87.19 -3.94 45.06
C ALA A 34 87.86 -3.02 44.02
N ASP A 35 88.71 -2.10 44.49
CA ASP A 35 89.50 -1.23 43.61
C ASP A 35 90.61 -2.03 42.93
N VAL A 36 90.75 -1.87 41.61
CA VAL A 36 91.89 -2.37 40.84
C VAL A 36 92.24 -1.32 39.79
N ASP A 37 93.29 -0.54 40.05
CA ASP A 37 93.71 0.62 39.25
C ASP A 37 93.80 0.30 37.74
N PRO A 38 92.97 0.93 36.89
CA PRO A 38 93.34 1.16 35.50
C PRO A 38 94.42 2.25 35.49
N VAL A 39 95.68 1.83 35.64
CA VAL A 39 96.83 2.14 34.76
C VAL A 39 96.52 3.23 33.70
N ARG A 40 97.32 4.32 33.54
CA ARG A 40 97.00 5.66 32.89
C ARG A 40 97.58 6.07 31.49
N ALA A 41 96.75 6.57 30.53
CA ALA A 41 96.96 6.64 29.05
C ALA A 41 98.24 7.26 28.44
N ASN A 42 98.71 6.64 27.35
CA ASN A 42 99.83 7.09 26.54
C ASN A 42 99.41 8.12 25.48
N CYS A 43 99.42 9.41 25.87
CA CYS A 43 99.21 10.53 24.96
C CYS A 43 100.56 11.10 24.47
N VAL A 44 100.86 10.90 23.18
CA VAL A 44 102.08 11.42 22.54
C VAL A 44 101.84 12.86 22.06
N HIS A 45 102.52 13.83 22.69
CA HIS A 45 102.44 15.24 22.35
C HIS A 45 103.50 15.64 21.31
N GLY A 46 103.09 15.81 20.05
CA GLY A 46 103.88 16.45 19.01
C GLY A 46 103.76 17.98 19.02
N ALA A 47 104.55 18.65 18.16
CA ALA A 47 104.59 20.11 18.06
C ALA A 47 103.23 20.75 17.67
N VAL A 48 102.35 20.00 17.01
CA VAL A 48 101.01 20.43 16.59
C VAL A 48 99.93 19.41 17.01
N ASN A 49 100.22 18.12 16.87
CA ASN A 49 99.26 17.03 17.09
C ASN A 49 99.51 16.31 18.42
N THR A 50 98.47 16.03 19.20
CA THR A 50 98.48 15.01 20.26
C THR A 50 97.72 13.79 19.78
N ALA A 51 98.29 12.59 19.97
CA ALA A 51 97.60 11.33 19.71
C ALA A 51 97.66 10.45 20.96
N CYS A 52 96.52 9.96 21.42
CA CYS A 52 96.40 9.01 22.53
C CYS A 52 95.88 7.68 21.99
N ASP A 53 96.52 6.57 22.36
CA ASP A 53 96.06 5.23 22.03
C ASP A 53 95.69 4.44 23.30
N SER A 54 95.30 3.18 23.11
CA SER A 54 94.99 2.25 24.20
C SER A 54 96.22 1.48 24.72
N SER A 55 97.44 1.80 24.24
CA SER A 55 98.68 1.16 24.71
C SER A 55 98.98 1.59 26.16
N PRO A 56 99.41 0.66 27.03
CA PRO A 56 99.67 0.99 28.42
C PRO A 56 100.64 2.16 28.61
N PRO A 57 100.36 3.02 29.60
CA PRO A 57 99.28 2.86 30.58
C PRO A 57 97.91 3.35 29.98
N ASN A 58 96.67 3.26 30.53
CA ASN A 58 95.35 3.71 29.93
C ASN A 58 94.11 3.93 30.89
N PRO A 59 93.96 5.07 31.65
CA PRO A 59 93.42 6.35 31.15
C PRO A 59 94.22 7.64 31.54
N PHE A 60 94.48 8.58 30.63
CA PHE A 60 95.44 9.69 30.84
C PHE A 60 94.88 10.73 31.81
N THR A 61 95.62 11.02 32.90
CA THR A 61 95.10 11.85 34.02
C THR A 61 95.58 13.30 34.00
N ALA A 62 96.21 13.77 32.93
CA ALA A 62 96.65 15.15 32.77
C ALA A 62 95.84 15.88 31.68
N THR A 63 95.79 17.21 31.73
CA THR A 63 95.11 18.02 30.73
C THR A 63 95.89 18.05 29.41
N ILE A 64 95.23 17.77 28.30
CA ILE A 64 95.78 17.96 26.96
C ILE A 64 95.64 19.45 26.58
N GLY A 65 96.74 20.19 26.70
CA GLY A 65 96.81 21.63 26.39
C GLY A 65 96.78 22.54 27.62
N SER A 66 96.83 23.85 27.40
CA SER A 66 96.95 24.87 28.45
C SER A 66 95.92 26.01 28.36
N GLY A 67 94.77 25.77 27.72
CA GLY A 67 93.69 26.76 27.56
C GLY A 67 94.07 27.96 26.71
N ASN A 68 93.70 29.17 27.16
CA ASN A 68 93.68 30.43 26.40
C ASN A 68 95.07 31.06 26.11
N ASN A 69 96.04 30.25 25.68
CA ASN A 69 97.37 30.66 25.25
C ASN A 69 97.51 30.51 23.72
N ALA A 70 98.14 31.47 23.04
CA ALA A 70 98.38 31.41 21.59
C ALA A 70 99.22 30.18 21.15
N GLY A 71 100.00 29.60 22.08
CA GLY A 71 100.66 28.30 21.85
C GLY A 71 99.71 27.10 21.65
N MET A 72 98.41 27.27 21.90
CA MET A 72 97.33 26.28 21.74
C MET A 72 96.40 26.58 20.54
N ASP A 73 96.83 27.42 19.60
CA ASP A 73 96.15 27.64 18.33
C ASP A 73 96.59 26.59 17.28
N ASN A 74 95.66 26.20 16.39
CA ASN A 74 95.84 25.29 15.24
C ASN A 74 96.35 23.87 15.61
N ARG A 75 96.01 23.33 16.78
CA ARG A 75 96.41 21.98 17.24
C ARG A 75 95.42 20.89 16.82
N THR A 76 95.86 19.64 16.89
CA THR A 76 94.95 18.48 16.84
C THR A 76 95.11 17.59 18.07
N ALA A 77 94.03 16.90 18.46
CA ALA A 77 94.01 15.94 19.56
C ALA A 77 93.15 14.73 19.16
N THR A 78 93.77 13.58 18.89
CA THR A 78 93.07 12.33 18.52
C THR A 78 93.12 11.34 19.66
N ILE A 79 91.95 10.91 20.13
CA ILE A 79 91.77 9.90 21.18
C ILE A 79 91.30 8.62 20.50
N GLY A 80 92.24 7.70 20.25
CA GLY A 80 92.04 6.51 19.42
C GLY A 80 91.19 5.42 20.08
N ASN A 81 91.00 4.31 19.37
CA ASN A 81 90.05 3.27 19.80
C ASN A 81 90.43 2.65 21.16
N GLY A 82 89.48 2.69 22.09
CA GLY A 82 89.67 2.25 23.48
C GLY A 82 90.64 3.11 24.31
N ALA A 83 91.13 4.23 23.78
CA ALA A 83 91.96 5.18 24.52
C ALA A 83 91.08 6.02 25.45
N VAL A 84 91.49 6.16 26.71
CA VAL A 84 90.72 6.93 27.70
C VAL A 84 91.55 8.10 28.21
N VAL A 85 90.97 9.29 28.28
CA VAL A 85 91.49 10.45 29.02
C VAL A 85 90.56 10.66 30.21
N ALA A 86 91.09 10.68 31.42
CA ALA A 86 90.33 10.77 32.66
C ALA A 86 91.02 11.71 33.66
N THR A 87 90.77 13.01 33.56
CA THR A 87 91.25 13.97 34.56
C THR A 87 90.38 13.92 35.82
N GLY A 88 90.96 14.26 36.98
CA GLY A 88 90.20 14.38 38.22
C GLY A 88 89.42 15.69 38.27
N ASN A 89 89.67 16.51 39.29
CA ASN A 89 89.14 17.86 39.39
C ASN A 89 89.94 18.85 38.50
N ALA A 90 89.92 18.65 37.18
CA ALA A 90 90.60 19.49 36.17
C ALA A 90 89.98 19.29 34.77
N SER A 91 90.16 20.24 33.85
CA SER A 91 89.76 20.09 32.44
C SER A 91 90.54 18.96 31.74
N ALA A 92 89.93 18.21 30.82
CA ALA A 92 90.60 17.07 30.17
C ALA A 92 91.31 17.45 28.86
N ILE A 93 90.66 18.24 28.00
CA ILE A 93 91.26 18.82 26.78
C ILE A 93 90.97 20.32 26.77
N SER A 94 92.01 21.15 26.60
CA SER A 94 91.93 22.59 26.83
C SER A 94 92.85 23.32 25.83
N LEU A 95 92.27 23.73 24.70
CA LEU A 95 92.96 24.30 23.53
C LEU A 95 92.37 25.67 23.17
N ARG A 96 92.89 26.38 22.16
CA ARG A 96 92.47 27.75 21.80
C ARG A 96 91.76 27.88 20.45
N ASP A 97 92.36 28.48 19.42
CA ASP A 97 91.69 28.69 18.12
C ASP A 97 92.04 27.62 17.07
N ASN A 98 91.14 27.37 16.11
CA ASN A 98 91.33 26.50 14.93
C ASN A 98 91.74 25.05 15.21
N ASN A 99 91.32 24.49 16.35
CA ASN A 99 91.74 23.16 16.80
C ASN A 99 90.88 22.04 16.20
N THR A 100 91.39 20.82 16.11
CA THR A 100 90.57 19.63 15.81
C THR A 100 90.74 18.54 16.87
N VAL A 101 89.68 18.26 17.62
CA VAL A 101 89.60 17.14 18.57
C VAL A 101 88.80 16.01 17.93
N THR A 102 89.31 14.78 17.96
CA THR A 102 88.61 13.58 17.48
C THR A 102 88.62 12.51 18.56
N VAL A 103 87.43 12.05 18.97
CA VAL A 103 87.26 10.92 19.89
C VAL A 103 86.73 9.75 19.07
N GLN A 104 87.56 8.73 18.88
CA GLN A 104 87.26 7.61 18.00
C GLN A 104 86.35 6.57 18.66
N THR A 105 85.97 5.56 17.88
CA THR A 105 85.16 4.41 18.32
C THR A 105 85.70 3.80 19.63
N ASP A 106 84.87 3.69 20.65
CA ASP A 106 85.20 3.27 22.03
C ASP A 106 86.24 4.13 22.78
N GLY A 107 86.73 5.22 22.19
CA GLY A 107 87.55 6.22 22.87
C GLY A 107 86.72 7.03 23.88
N THR A 108 87.29 7.42 25.02
CA THR A 108 86.57 8.13 26.08
C THR A 108 87.37 9.33 26.60
N VAL A 109 86.77 10.51 26.67
CA VAL A 109 87.30 11.67 27.38
C VAL A 109 86.37 11.96 28.56
N ARG A 110 86.90 12.04 29.79
CA ARG A 110 86.08 12.26 30.99
C ARG A 110 86.78 13.10 32.04
N ASN A 111 86.00 13.77 32.89
CA ASN A 111 86.54 14.37 34.11
C ASN A 111 85.56 14.33 35.31
N ALA A 112 86.11 14.58 36.50
CA ALA A 112 85.39 14.54 37.77
C ALA A 112 85.55 15.88 38.54
N ALA A 113 85.12 16.97 37.89
CA ALA A 113 85.17 18.32 38.44
C ALA A 113 84.27 18.50 39.68
N SER A 114 84.84 18.93 40.81
CA SER A 114 84.08 19.20 42.04
C SER A 114 83.92 20.70 42.32
N SER A 115 84.93 21.50 41.98
CA SER A 115 84.99 22.94 42.23
C SER A 115 86.24 23.57 41.61
N GLY A 116 86.18 24.87 41.34
CA GLY A 116 87.29 25.69 40.85
C GLY A 116 87.17 26.07 39.38
N ALA A 117 88.05 26.96 38.92
CA ALA A 117 88.10 27.37 37.52
C ALA A 117 88.90 26.39 36.65
N GLY A 118 88.51 26.27 35.37
CA GLY A 118 89.31 25.68 34.30
C GLY A 118 90.32 26.69 33.72
N ASN A 119 91.04 26.31 32.67
CA ASN A 119 92.11 27.15 32.11
C ASN A 119 91.61 28.40 31.36
N TYR A 120 90.29 28.55 31.26
CA TYR A 120 89.59 29.65 30.61
C TYR A 120 88.90 30.64 31.58
N GLY A 121 88.83 30.32 32.88
CA GLY A 121 88.16 31.17 33.88
C GLY A 121 86.69 30.81 34.15
N ALA A 122 86.03 30.09 33.23
CA ALA A 122 84.83 29.29 33.55
C ALA A 122 85.20 28.08 34.44
N GLY A 123 84.28 27.15 34.68
CA GLY A 123 84.58 25.95 35.45
C GLY A 123 85.42 24.91 34.69
N ARG A 124 85.49 23.70 35.23
CA ARG A 124 86.45 22.66 34.83
C ARG A 124 85.82 21.70 33.82
N ASN A 125 85.74 22.17 32.58
CA ASN A 125 85.05 21.49 31.48
C ASN A 125 85.81 20.26 30.98
N THR A 126 85.12 19.21 30.54
CA THR A 126 85.81 18.04 29.98
C THR A 126 86.59 18.42 28.71
N ILE A 127 85.97 19.14 27.77
CA ILE A 127 86.62 19.71 26.58
C ILE A 127 86.31 21.21 26.50
N GLU A 128 87.33 22.04 26.30
CA GLU A 128 87.19 23.50 26.14
C GLU A 128 88.09 24.08 25.04
N PHE A 129 87.53 24.95 24.19
CA PHE A 129 88.26 25.75 23.20
C PHE A 129 87.47 26.99 22.72
N ARG A 130 88.10 27.86 21.91
CA ARG A 130 87.63 29.24 21.66
C ARG A 130 87.00 29.47 20.29
N ASN A 131 87.77 29.69 19.21
CA ASN A 131 87.23 29.97 17.87
C ASN A 131 87.60 28.87 16.86
N GLY A 132 86.76 28.65 15.85
CA GLY A 132 87.06 27.82 14.68
C GLY A 132 87.39 26.35 14.98
N GLY A 133 87.13 25.87 16.20
CA GLY A 133 87.50 24.53 16.63
C GLY A 133 86.46 23.49 16.23
N MET A 134 86.94 22.31 15.84
CA MET A 134 86.12 21.16 15.45
C MET A 134 86.26 20.04 16.48
N LEU A 135 85.13 19.55 17.00
CA LEU A 135 85.06 18.32 17.82
C LEU A 135 84.33 17.25 17.02
N ILE A 136 84.98 16.12 16.78
CA ILE A 136 84.38 14.92 16.19
C ILE A 136 84.30 13.85 17.29
N VAL A 137 83.13 13.25 17.46
CA VAL A 137 82.93 12.05 18.30
C VAL A 137 82.36 10.96 17.40
N GLU A 138 83.13 9.91 17.16
CA GLU A 138 82.72 8.76 16.36
C GLU A 138 81.67 7.89 17.08
N GLN A 139 81.07 6.94 16.36
CA GLN A 139 80.12 5.99 16.96
C GLN A 139 80.81 5.16 18.06
N GLY A 140 80.23 5.14 19.26
CA GLY A 140 80.81 4.49 20.44
C GLY A 140 81.78 5.36 21.24
N GLY A 141 82.31 6.45 20.67
CA GLY A 141 83.15 7.41 21.39
C GLY A 141 82.36 8.15 22.48
N GLN A 142 83.05 8.62 23.53
CA GLN A 142 82.41 9.21 24.72
C GLN A 142 83.12 10.49 25.21
N VAL A 143 82.34 11.50 25.61
CA VAL A 143 82.81 12.73 26.31
C VAL A 143 81.94 12.94 27.55
N LEU A 144 82.50 12.81 28.75
CA LEU A 144 81.75 12.66 30.01
C LEU A 144 82.21 13.61 31.13
N SER A 145 81.38 14.58 31.49
CA SER A 145 81.50 15.28 32.78
C SER A 145 80.79 14.45 33.87
N GLN A 146 81.59 13.85 34.74
CA GLN A 146 81.15 12.98 35.84
C GLN A 146 81.27 13.64 37.23
N GLY A 147 81.49 14.96 37.23
CA GLY A 147 81.71 15.76 38.43
C GLY A 147 80.43 16.27 39.11
N THR A 148 80.62 16.87 40.29
CA THR A 148 79.57 17.56 41.06
C THR A 148 79.51 19.07 40.78
N GLN A 149 80.50 19.64 40.09
CA GLN A 149 80.51 21.06 39.75
C GLN A 149 79.41 21.38 38.73
N GLY A 150 78.52 22.31 39.07
CA GLY A 150 77.38 22.70 38.21
C GLY A 150 77.73 23.59 37.01
N SER A 151 79.01 23.91 36.83
CA SER A 151 79.57 24.75 35.76
C SER A 151 80.76 24.04 35.07
N ALA A 152 80.68 22.71 34.95
CA ALA A 152 81.74 21.88 34.41
C ALA A 152 81.14 21.02 33.29
N GLU A 153 81.01 21.60 32.12
CA GLU A 153 80.31 20.98 31.00
C GLU A 153 81.17 19.92 30.31
N ALA A 154 80.54 19.00 29.58
CA ALA A 154 81.29 18.03 28.78
C ALA A 154 82.00 18.70 27.59
N VAL A 155 81.38 19.74 27.02
CA VAL A 155 81.99 20.64 26.02
C VAL A 155 81.59 22.09 26.31
N ASN A 156 82.55 22.99 26.49
CA ASN A 156 82.33 24.43 26.66
C ASN A 156 83.09 25.22 25.57
N LEU A 157 82.40 26.11 24.87
CA LEU A 157 82.90 26.78 23.66
C LEU A 157 82.80 28.31 23.78
N MET A 158 83.96 28.98 23.83
CA MET A 158 84.09 30.39 24.24
C MET A 158 84.20 31.40 23.08
N GLY A 159 83.67 31.07 21.91
CA GLY A 159 83.88 31.88 20.72
C GLY A 159 83.02 31.46 19.54
N THR A 160 83.57 31.59 18.34
CA THR A 160 82.79 31.64 17.09
C THR A 160 83.30 30.66 16.04
N GLY A 161 82.42 30.18 15.16
CA GLY A 161 82.77 29.27 14.06
C GLY A 161 83.14 27.86 14.49
N ASN A 162 82.92 27.48 15.76
CA ASN A 162 83.18 26.11 16.23
C ASN A 162 82.15 25.13 15.67
N THR A 163 82.53 23.87 15.51
CA THR A 163 81.67 22.80 14.98
C THR A 163 81.80 21.52 15.81
N ILE A 164 80.69 21.00 16.32
CA ILE A 164 80.62 19.67 16.94
C ILE A 164 79.95 18.69 15.97
N ILE A 165 80.56 17.54 15.72
CA ILE A 165 79.99 16.42 14.95
C ILE A 165 79.93 15.21 15.89
N ASN A 166 78.76 14.91 16.44
CA ASN A 166 78.57 13.82 17.38
C ASN A 166 77.87 12.61 16.74
N SER A 167 78.51 11.45 16.84
CA SER A 167 77.93 10.13 16.52
C SER A 167 78.03 9.17 17.72
N GLY A 168 78.66 9.59 18.81
CA GLY A 168 78.82 8.85 20.07
C GLY A 168 78.06 9.52 21.22
N THR A 169 78.60 9.52 22.42
CA THR A 169 77.94 10.07 23.63
C THR A 169 78.64 11.32 24.15
N ILE A 170 77.90 12.41 24.34
CA ILE A 170 78.34 13.60 25.09
C ILE A 170 77.42 13.74 26.32
N ALA A 171 77.97 13.69 27.54
CA ALA A 171 77.17 13.57 28.76
C ALA A 171 77.70 14.43 29.91
N ALA A 172 76.81 15.06 30.68
CA ALA A 172 77.15 15.75 31.92
C ALA A 172 76.26 15.31 33.09
N THR A 173 76.85 15.21 34.28
CA THR A 173 76.20 14.63 35.47
C THR A 173 75.55 15.69 36.38
N ASN A 174 76.08 16.92 36.43
CA ASN A 174 75.50 18.02 37.21
C ASN A 174 75.54 19.40 36.51
N ALA A 175 75.98 19.44 35.25
CA ALA A 175 76.11 20.65 34.42
C ALA A 175 75.45 20.41 33.05
N ALA A 176 75.55 21.37 32.12
CA ALA A 176 75.14 21.14 30.73
C ALA A 176 76.10 20.18 30.01
N ALA A 177 75.62 19.47 28.98
CA ALA A 177 76.49 18.63 28.17
C ALA A 177 77.29 19.48 27.17
N ILE A 178 76.66 20.49 26.57
CA ILE A 178 77.29 21.47 25.68
C ILE A 178 76.87 22.89 26.11
N TRP A 179 77.82 23.82 26.20
CA TRP A 179 77.54 25.21 26.54
C TRP A 179 78.37 26.21 25.72
N PHE A 180 77.78 27.35 25.39
CA PHE A 180 78.42 28.42 24.61
C PHE A 180 78.56 29.72 25.42
N GLU A 181 79.80 30.19 25.59
CA GLU A 181 80.17 31.46 26.22
C GLU A 181 80.71 32.44 25.17
N SER A 182 79.81 32.97 24.33
CA SER A 182 80.20 33.72 23.12
C SER A 182 79.42 35.03 22.97
N GLY A 183 80.08 36.04 22.39
CA GLY A 183 79.56 37.39 22.33
C GLY A 183 78.49 37.63 21.27
N THR A 184 78.77 37.25 20.01
CA THR A 184 78.06 37.82 18.83
C THR A 184 78.05 36.98 17.54
N ALA A 185 78.41 35.69 17.52
CA ALA A 185 78.36 34.91 16.27
C ALA A 185 78.13 33.40 16.42
N THR A 186 77.90 32.75 15.27
CA THR A 186 77.38 31.38 15.14
C THR A 186 78.41 30.28 15.40
N ASN A 187 77.96 29.20 16.04
CA ASN A 187 78.61 27.90 16.15
C ASN A 187 77.66 26.81 15.59
N THR A 188 78.18 25.62 15.27
CA THR A 188 77.42 24.52 14.65
C THR A 188 77.48 23.25 15.50
N ILE A 189 76.36 22.52 15.60
CA ILE A 189 76.29 21.17 16.15
C ILE A 189 75.59 20.26 15.14
N ILE A 190 76.16 19.10 14.85
CA ILE A 190 75.60 18.04 14.02
C ILE A 190 75.57 16.76 14.86
N ASN A 191 74.40 16.42 15.40
CA ASN A 191 74.19 15.16 16.11
C ASN A 191 73.63 14.12 15.13
N ASN A 192 74.46 13.17 14.73
CA ASN A 192 74.13 12.09 13.80
C ASN A 192 73.20 11.04 14.44
N GLN A 193 72.75 10.07 13.65
CA GLN A 193 71.70 9.11 14.02
C GLN A 193 72.02 8.27 15.27
N THR A 194 73.29 7.95 15.52
CA THR A 194 73.75 7.23 16.73
C THR A 194 74.17 8.16 17.88
N GLY A 195 74.18 9.48 17.65
CA GLY A 195 74.66 10.47 18.61
C GLY A 195 73.70 10.67 19.77
N ILE A 196 74.22 10.55 20.99
CA ILE A 196 73.53 10.83 22.26
C ILE A 196 74.16 12.07 22.90
N ILE A 197 73.33 13.03 23.30
CA ILE A 197 73.74 14.19 24.12
C ILE A 197 72.84 14.21 25.37
N ARG A 198 73.39 14.22 26.60
CA ARG A 198 72.58 14.02 27.83
C ARG A 198 73.00 14.82 29.06
N ALA A 199 72.04 15.41 29.77
CA ALA A 199 72.23 16.09 31.05
C ALA A 199 70.92 16.07 31.89
N PRO A 200 70.95 16.20 33.23
CA PRO A 200 69.76 16.17 34.07
C PRO A 200 68.88 17.45 34.01
N GLY A 201 69.24 18.43 33.19
CA GLY A 201 68.59 19.74 33.14
C GLY A 201 68.67 20.38 31.75
N ASN A 202 69.32 21.53 31.63
CA ASN A 202 69.74 22.05 30.33
C ASN A 202 70.86 21.13 29.77
N VAL A 203 70.74 20.71 28.51
CA VAL A 203 71.70 19.79 27.87
C VAL A 203 72.51 20.48 26.77
N ILE A 204 71.93 21.44 26.05
CA ILE A 204 72.65 22.36 25.15
C ILE A 204 72.11 23.76 25.41
N GLY A 205 73.00 24.69 25.78
CA GLY A 205 72.62 26.07 25.99
C GLY A 205 73.70 27.09 25.65
N SER A 206 73.34 28.36 25.73
CA SER A 206 74.23 29.48 25.42
C SER A 206 74.07 30.62 26.41
N SER A 207 74.97 31.60 26.31
CA SER A 207 74.96 32.85 27.05
C SER A 207 75.37 34.00 26.14
N GLY A 208 75.03 35.24 26.52
CA GLY A 208 75.21 36.40 25.63
C GLY A 208 74.38 36.25 24.35
N ASN A 209 74.90 36.74 23.23
CA ASN A 209 74.23 36.67 21.92
C ASN A 209 74.89 35.62 21.00
N ALA A 210 75.34 34.51 21.60
CA ALA A 210 75.92 33.38 20.87
C ALA A 210 74.85 32.64 20.06
N SER A 211 75.07 32.49 18.75
CA SER A 211 74.17 31.78 17.82
C SER A 211 74.60 30.32 17.65
N VAL A 212 73.63 29.42 17.49
CA VAL A 212 73.78 27.98 17.43
C VAL A 212 72.95 27.41 16.28
N ASN A 213 73.64 26.85 15.29
CA ASN A 213 73.09 26.05 14.20
C ASN A 213 73.12 24.57 14.60
N PHE A 214 72.03 24.06 15.20
CA PHE A 214 71.94 22.67 15.66
C PHE A 214 71.15 21.80 14.67
N SER A 215 71.79 20.79 14.10
CA SER A 215 71.15 19.73 13.31
C SER A 215 71.11 18.42 14.08
N ASN A 216 69.94 17.77 14.16
CA ASN A 216 69.76 16.52 14.90
C ASN A 216 69.16 15.38 14.05
N ARG A 217 69.74 14.19 14.19
CA ARG A 217 69.21 12.88 13.74
C ARG A 217 69.18 11.83 14.85
N GLY A 218 69.79 12.13 16.00
CA GLY A 218 69.94 11.24 17.15
C GLY A 218 69.20 11.73 18.39
N ARG A 219 69.71 11.36 19.57
CA ARG A 219 69.02 11.51 20.86
C ARG A 219 69.61 12.61 21.74
N VAL A 220 68.74 13.43 22.30
CA VAL A 220 69.02 14.51 23.24
C VAL A 220 68.19 14.28 24.50
N GLU A 221 68.86 14.01 25.62
CA GLU A 221 68.23 13.82 26.93
C GLU A 221 68.41 15.11 27.76
N GLY A 222 67.36 15.92 27.84
CA GLY A 222 67.35 17.20 28.56
C GLY A 222 66.64 18.32 27.79
N ASN A 223 66.66 19.52 28.35
CA ASN A 223 66.12 20.75 27.76
C ASN A 223 67.16 21.43 26.85
N LEU A 224 66.74 22.01 25.74
CA LEU A 224 67.55 22.95 24.95
C LEU A 224 67.17 24.36 25.40
N VAL A 225 68.12 25.18 25.87
CA VAL A 225 67.84 26.55 26.34
C VAL A 225 68.96 27.48 25.91
N PHE A 226 68.72 28.23 24.84
CA PHE A 226 69.62 29.26 24.29
C PHE A 226 69.28 30.65 24.87
N ALA A 227 69.96 31.71 24.41
CA ALA A 227 70.03 33.00 25.08
C ALA A 227 69.59 34.20 24.20
N GLY A 228 70.54 35.03 23.75
CA GLY A 228 70.31 36.26 22.98
C GLY A 228 70.70 36.17 21.50
N GLY A 229 70.83 34.94 20.98
CA GLY A 229 71.37 34.64 19.66
C GLY A 229 70.36 34.82 18.52
N ASN A 230 70.76 34.45 17.31
CA ASN A 230 69.81 34.05 16.27
C ASN A 230 70.06 32.56 16.01
N ASP A 231 69.25 31.71 16.61
CA ASP A 231 69.45 30.27 16.66
C ASP A 231 68.73 29.54 15.52
N THR A 232 69.23 28.37 15.13
CA THR A 232 68.66 27.57 14.04
C THR A 232 68.70 26.08 14.37
N LEU A 233 67.53 25.51 14.61
CA LEU A 233 67.35 24.07 14.81
C LEU A 233 66.90 23.39 13.52
N ARG A 234 67.51 22.26 13.17
CA ARG A 234 67.14 21.39 12.04
C ARG A 234 66.97 19.96 12.53
N LEU A 235 65.73 19.58 12.81
CA LEU A 235 65.40 18.27 13.34
C LEU A 235 64.90 17.36 12.22
N PHE A 236 65.55 16.21 12.04
CA PHE A 236 65.18 15.21 11.03
C PHE A 236 64.49 14.00 11.68
N THR A 237 63.75 13.20 10.91
CA THR A 237 63.24 11.88 11.35
C THR A 237 64.35 11.07 12.03
N GLY A 238 64.04 10.51 13.21
CA GLY A 238 65.03 9.85 14.10
C GLY A 238 65.47 10.73 15.28
N SER A 239 65.29 12.05 15.20
CA SER A 239 65.50 12.96 16.33
C SER A 239 64.64 12.57 17.53
N VAL A 240 65.27 12.49 18.70
CA VAL A 240 64.61 12.46 20.01
C VAL A 240 65.14 13.63 20.82
N ILE A 241 64.25 14.45 21.38
CA ILE A 241 64.56 15.46 22.40
C ILE A 241 63.59 15.21 23.55
N THR A 242 64.06 15.02 24.78
CA THR A 242 63.18 14.62 25.90
C THR A 242 62.65 15.78 26.74
N GLY A 243 63.25 16.97 26.64
CA GLY A 243 62.86 18.17 27.40
C GLY A 243 62.23 19.27 26.55
N ASN A 244 62.09 20.44 27.15
CA ASN A 244 61.64 21.67 26.50
C ASN A 244 62.69 22.23 25.54
N ILE A 245 62.27 23.06 24.59
CA ILE A 245 63.13 23.73 23.62
C ILE A 245 62.85 25.24 23.67
N ALA A 246 63.88 26.03 24.03
CA ALA A 246 63.81 27.49 24.08
C ALA A 246 64.95 28.13 23.27
N GLY A 247 64.60 28.97 22.27
CA GLY A 247 65.57 29.85 21.59
C GLY A 247 65.96 31.04 22.46
N GLY A 248 64.97 31.64 23.11
CA GLY A 248 65.20 32.68 24.13
C GLY A 248 64.73 34.04 23.64
N ALA A 249 65.66 34.88 23.20
CA ALA A 249 65.40 36.19 22.64
C ALA A 249 66.29 36.44 21.41
N GLY A 250 65.70 36.54 20.24
CA GLY A 250 66.46 36.52 19.00
C GLY A 250 65.62 36.74 17.74
N ASN A 251 65.98 35.96 16.73
CA ASN A 251 65.14 35.69 15.56
C ASN A 251 65.34 34.21 15.20
N ASP A 252 64.75 33.35 16.02
CA ASP A 252 65.13 31.95 16.12
C ASP A 252 64.23 31.07 15.24
N SER A 253 64.85 30.13 14.53
CA SER A 253 64.19 29.32 13.50
C SER A 253 64.28 27.82 13.79
N ILE A 254 63.15 27.12 13.76
CA ILE A 254 63.11 25.65 13.88
C ILE A 254 62.54 25.00 12.62
N PHE A 255 63.33 24.12 12.02
CA PHE A 255 62.99 23.31 10.85
C PHE A 255 62.75 21.87 11.27
N LEU A 256 61.59 21.32 10.88
CA LEU A 256 61.15 19.95 11.15
C LEU A 256 61.05 19.21 9.82
N ASP A 257 61.96 18.27 9.56
CA ASP A 257 62.17 17.68 8.24
C ASP A 257 62.18 16.13 8.25
N GLY A 258 62.17 15.53 7.06
CA GLY A 258 62.30 14.09 6.84
C GLY A 258 61.01 13.42 6.35
N THR A 259 61.03 12.09 6.29
CA THR A 259 60.04 11.26 5.58
C THR A 259 59.23 10.33 6.49
N GLY A 260 59.63 10.14 7.74
CA GLY A 260 58.93 9.29 8.71
C GLY A 260 58.23 10.08 9.82
N THR A 261 57.91 9.40 10.92
CA THR A 261 57.27 9.98 12.11
C THR A 261 58.29 10.44 13.16
N ALA A 262 58.06 11.60 13.78
CA ALA A 262 58.83 12.09 14.93
C ALA A 262 57.97 12.93 15.89
N THR A 263 58.45 13.14 17.13
CA THR A 263 57.67 13.82 18.18
C THR A 263 58.55 14.74 19.03
N ILE A 264 58.04 15.94 19.33
CA ILE A 264 58.59 16.87 20.32
C ILE A 264 57.69 16.83 21.56
N PRO A 265 58.14 16.24 22.68
CA PRO A 265 57.33 16.06 23.88
C PRO A 265 57.21 17.33 24.72
N GLY A 266 58.29 18.12 24.81
CA GLY A 266 58.36 19.33 25.61
C GLY A 266 57.77 20.57 24.92
N ASN A 267 57.68 21.65 25.68
CA ASN A 267 57.21 22.95 25.20
C ASN A 267 58.23 23.59 24.24
N LEU A 268 57.72 24.37 23.28
CA LEU A 268 58.52 25.13 22.32
C LEU A 268 58.29 26.64 22.55
N THR A 269 59.33 27.34 23.01
CA THR A 269 59.21 28.73 23.48
C THR A 269 60.26 29.64 22.86
N GLY A 270 59.91 30.85 22.43
CA GLY A 270 60.88 31.81 21.88
C GLY A 270 61.54 31.28 20.61
N PHE A 271 60.73 31.15 19.55
CA PHE A 271 61.14 30.92 18.17
C PHE A 271 60.25 31.81 17.31
N GLU A 272 60.81 32.67 16.47
CA GLU A 272 60.04 33.56 15.61
C GLU A 272 59.45 32.80 14.40
N ALA A 273 60.13 31.73 13.96
CA ALA A 273 59.75 30.95 12.79
C ALA A 273 59.77 29.42 13.04
N LEU A 274 58.71 28.72 12.62
CA LEU A 274 58.67 27.24 12.53
C LEU A 274 58.38 26.80 11.10
N THR A 275 59.19 25.91 10.54
CA THR A 275 58.98 25.35 9.19
C THR A 275 58.93 23.83 9.24
N LYS A 276 57.82 23.24 8.79
CA LYS A 276 57.66 21.79 8.59
C LYS A 276 57.85 21.47 7.10
N SER A 277 58.95 20.79 6.78
CA SER A 277 59.31 20.31 5.44
C SER A 277 59.33 18.77 5.38
N GLY A 278 59.58 18.22 4.20
CA GLY A 278 59.61 16.76 3.98
C GLY A 278 58.24 16.08 4.05
N SER A 279 58.11 14.88 3.50
CA SER A 279 56.83 14.15 3.43
C SER A 279 56.36 13.55 4.76
N GLY A 280 57.22 13.51 5.78
CA GLY A 280 56.95 12.86 7.07
C GLY A 280 55.96 13.59 7.98
N THR A 281 55.71 13.00 9.14
CA THR A 281 54.80 13.51 10.17
C THR A 281 55.58 13.94 11.41
N TRP A 282 55.34 15.16 11.88
CA TRP A 282 55.93 15.70 13.11
C TRP A 282 54.82 16.05 14.10
N THR A 283 54.87 15.48 15.30
CA THR A 283 53.91 15.76 16.38
C THR A 283 54.52 16.64 17.46
N ILE A 284 53.83 17.68 17.89
CA ILE A 284 54.20 18.51 19.04
C ILE A 284 53.12 18.34 20.12
N THR A 285 53.53 17.86 21.30
CA THR A 285 52.62 17.62 22.44
C THR A 285 52.72 18.67 23.53
N GLY A 286 53.87 19.35 23.66
CA GLY A 286 54.02 20.52 24.50
C GLY A 286 53.31 21.76 23.92
N THR A 287 53.26 22.83 24.70
CA THR A 287 52.70 24.12 24.28
C THR A 287 53.67 24.89 23.39
N ILE A 288 53.14 25.60 22.39
CA ILE A 288 53.89 26.50 21.52
C ILE A 288 53.63 27.96 21.92
N SER A 289 54.69 28.77 22.08
CA SER A 289 54.59 30.22 22.28
C SER A 289 55.81 30.96 21.74
N GLY A 290 55.61 31.98 20.90
CA GLY A 290 56.70 32.70 20.25
C GLY A 290 56.49 32.87 18.73
N PRO A 291 56.21 31.78 17.97
CA PRO A 291 56.15 31.85 16.52
C PRO A 291 55.26 32.97 15.99
N THR A 292 55.85 33.82 15.16
CA THR A 292 55.17 34.88 14.42
C THR A 292 54.67 34.33 13.07
N VAL A 293 55.43 33.38 12.49
CA VAL A 293 55.11 32.66 11.25
C VAL A 293 55.42 31.18 11.44
N THR A 294 54.43 30.33 11.19
CA THR A 294 54.64 28.90 10.92
C THR A 294 54.36 28.59 9.45
N ALA A 295 55.18 27.75 8.83
CA ALA A 295 54.93 27.17 7.51
C ALA A 295 54.87 25.64 7.60
N VAL A 296 53.84 25.05 7.02
CA VAL A 296 53.72 23.60 6.78
C VAL A 296 53.81 23.40 5.27
N GLU A 297 55.01 23.15 4.78
CA GLU A 297 55.35 23.16 3.35
C GLU A 297 55.16 21.78 2.71
N ALA A 298 55.34 20.70 3.49
CA ALA A 298 55.09 19.33 3.07
C ALA A 298 54.77 18.41 4.26
N GLY A 299 54.17 17.24 3.97
CA GLY A 299 53.85 16.21 4.98
C GLY A 299 52.84 16.68 6.02
N THR A 300 52.98 16.24 7.27
CA THR A 300 52.01 16.54 8.33
C THR A 300 52.64 17.19 9.57
N LEU A 301 52.09 18.31 10.04
CA LEU A 301 52.34 18.86 11.37
C LEU A 301 51.14 18.55 12.28
N VAL A 302 51.36 17.85 13.40
CA VAL A 302 50.30 17.49 14.37
C VAL A 302 50.49 18.28 15.66
N LEU A 303 49.51 19.09 16.06
CA LEU A 303 49.53 19.93 17.25
C LEU A 303 48.50 19.44 18.28
N THR A 304 48.96 18.95 19.43
CA THR A 304 48.07 18.39 20.47
C THR A 304 48.11 19.16 21.80
N GLY A 305 49.20 19.90 22.06
CA GLY A 305 49.31 20.82 23.20
C GLY A 305 48.30 21.98 23.13
N ASN A 306 47.99 22.58 24.28
CA ASN A 306 47.14 23.78 24.33
C ASN A 306 47.97 25.01 23.92
N ASN A 307 47.59 25.67 22.83
CA ASN A 307 48.37 26.74 22.20
C ASN A 307 47.65 28.11 22.25
N THR A 308 46.78 28.34 23.23
CA THR A 308 46.08 29.64 23.41
C THR A 308 47.00 30.86 23.59
N THR A 309 48.31 30.67 23.75
CA THR A 309 49.35 31.70 23.83
C THR A 309 50.13 31.91 22.52
N TYR A 310 49.88 31.12 21.48
CA TYR A 310 50.51 31.26 20.17
C TYR A 310 49.77 32.35 19.38
N ASN A 311 50.36 33.54 19.25
CA ASN A 311 49.71 34.73 18.67
C ASN A 311 50.05 34.99 17.18
N GLY A 312 50.89 34.17 16.55
CA GLY A 312 51.32 34.37 15.17
C GLY A 312 50.38 33.80 14.12
N THR A 313 50.90 33.73 12.89
CA THR A 313 50.20 33.20 11.72
C THR A 313 50.69 31.79 11.36
N MET A 314 49.89 31.06 10.58
CA MET A 314 50.30 29.77 10.01
C MET A 314 49.92 29.66 8.53
N ARG A 315 50.84 29.16 7.70
CA ARG A 315 50.66 28.80 6.29
C ARG A 315 50.69 27.27 6.15
N VAL A 316 49.77 26.71 5.37
CA VAL A 316 49.74 25.30 4.97
C VAL A 316 49.72 25.25 3.44
N ASP A 317 50.72 24.60 2.83
CA ASP A 317 50.92 24.59 1.39
C ASP A 317 50.17 23.45 0.67
N PRO A 318 50.04 23.50 -0.69
CA PRO A 318 49.43 22.42 -1.46
C PRO A 318 50.08 21.06 -1.22
N GLY A 319 49.27 20.09 -0.77
CA GLY A 319 49.72 18.74 -0.42
C GLY A 319 50.23 18.57 1.01
N ALA A 320 50.40 19.67 1.78
CA ALA A 320 50.70 19.62 3.20
C ALA A 320 49.42 19.47 4.05
N THR A 321 49.57 18.93 5.26
CA THR A 321 48.50 18.77 6.25
C THR A 321 48.90 19.38 7.59
N LEU A 322 48.04 20.25 8.11
CA LEU A 322 48.01 20.61 9.52
C LEU A 322 46.95 19.77 10.21
N GLU A 323 47.29 19.10 11.30
CA GLU A 323 46.33 18.38 12.14
C GLU A 323 46.38 18.92 13.57
N ALA A 324 45.24 19.30 14.14
CA ALA A 324 45.20 19.97 15.42
C ALA A 324 43.85 19.79 16.14
N ARG A 325 43.80 20.13 17.42
CA ARG A 325 42.54 20.55 18.08
C ARG A 325 42.31 22.05 17.87
N ALA A 326 41.07 22.51 18.03
CA ALA A 326 40.70 23.92 18.06
C ALA A 326 41.55 24.73 19.05
N GLN A 327 41.83 24.17 20.22
CA GLN A 327 42.67 24.74 21.28
C GLN A 327 44.18 24.71 20.95
N SER A 328 44.59 24.06 19.87
CA SER A 328 45.98 23.86 19.45
C SER A 328 46.38 24.71 18.23
N LEU A 329 45.43 25.45 17.63
CA LEU A 329 45.66 26.30 16.45
C LEU A 329 45.96 27.76 16.81
N PRO A 330 46.77 28.48 16.00
CA PRO A 330 46.96 29.92 16.14
C PRO A 330 45.74 30.73 15.65
N PRO A 331 45.65 32.03 16.01
CA PRO A 331 44.56 32.92 15.61
C PRO A 331 44.29 33.12 14.11
N THR A 332 45.16 32.69 13.19
CA THR A 332 44.97 32.86 11.74
C THR A 332 45.71 31.79 10.94
N VAL A 333 45.01 31.14 10.01
CA VAL A 333 45.55 30.08 9.14
C VAL A 333 45.30 30.41 7.66
N SER A 334 46.37 30.48 6.87
CA SER A 334 46.32 30.47 5.40
C SER A 334 46.50 29.04 4.92
N ASN A 335 45.45 28.45 4.37
CA ASN A 335 45.36 27.04 4.04
C ASN A 335 45.21 26.84 2.52
N ASN A 336 46.24 26.28 1.89
CA ASN A 336 46.23 25.82 0.50
C ASN A 336 46.37 24.28 0.40
N GLY A 337 46.42 23.58 1.54
CA GLY A 337 46.53 22.12 1.67
C GLY A 337 45.33 21.52 2.38
N LEU A 338 45.56 20.92 3.54
CA LEU A 338 44.52 20.40 4.44
C LEU A 338 44.72 20.91 5.87
N VAL A 339 43.65 21.38 6.51
CA VAL A 339 43.57 21.60 7.95
C VAL A 339 42.57 20.60 8.54
N ARG A 340 43.06 19.61 9.30
CA ARG A 340 42.25 18.64 10.02
C ARG A 340 42.10 19.03 11.49
N PHE A 341 40.85 19.20 11.91
CA PHE A 341 40.46 19.30 13.30
C PHE A 341 40.21 17.89 13.88
N THR A 342 41.26 17.26 14.42
CA THR A 342 41.14 16.01 15.18
C THR A 342 40.69 16.36 16.59
N GLN A 343 39.37 16.37 16.79
CA GLN A 343 38.71 16.99 17.93
C GLN A 343 37.98 15.93 18.78
N PRO A 344 38.65 15.29 19.77
CA PRO A 344 38.04 14.29 20.64
C PRO A 344 37.20 14.89 21.77
N ASP A 345 37.55 16.11 22.21
CA ASP A 345 36.86 16.89 23.25
C ASP A 345 36.20 18.15 22.65
N ASN A 346 35.17 18.71 23.29
CA ASN A 346 34.48 19.89 22.75
C ASN A 346 35.40 21.12 22.72
N GLY A 347 35.45 21.83 21.59
CA GLY A 347 36.30 23.01 21.39
C GLY A 347 35.71 24.02 20.41
N SER A 348 36.12 25.27 20.53
CA SER A 348 35.70 26.36 19.64
C SER A 348 36.92 27.02 19.02
N TYR A 349 36.88 27.27 17.70
CA TYR A 349 37.92 27.98 16.98
C TYR A 349 37.36 29.23 16.30
N ALA A 350 38.00 30.36 16.57
CA ALA A 350 37.50 31.70 16.28
C ALA A 350 38.36 32.51 15.28
N GLY A 351 39.53 31.99 14.90
CA GLY A 351 40.42 32.62 13.92
C GLY A 351 39.91 32.44 12.48
N PRO A 352 40.19 33.36 11.55
CA PRO A 352 39.92 33.15 10.14
C PRO A 352 40.82 32.06 9.54
N ILE A 353 40.23 31.27 8.64
CA ILE A 353 40.91 30.33 7.73
C ILE A 353 40.67 30.82 6.29
N SER A 354 41.73 30.93 5.50
CA SER A 354 41.71 31.44 4.11
C SER A 354 42.45 30.51 3.14
N GLY A 355 42.46 30.80 1.84
CA GLY A 355 43.27 30.09 0.83
C GLY A 355 42.47 29.15 -0.09
N THR A 356 43.13 28.16 -0.70
CA THR A 356 42.51 27.19 -1.63
C THR A 356 42.31 25.78 -1.06
N GLY A 357 42.75 25.55 0.18
CA GLY A 357 42.79 24.25 0.82
C GLY A 357 41.45 23.77 1.40
N ARG A 358 41.46 22.52 1.88
CA ARG A 358 40.33 21.86 2.52
C ARG A 358 40.38 21.99 4.04
N VAL A 359 39.21 21.95 4.68
CA VAL A 359 39.07 21.68 6.12
C VAL A 359 38.42 20.31 6.32
N GLU A 360 38.92 19.54 7.29
CA GLU A 360 38.32 18.27 7.72
C GLU A 360 38.06 18.29 9.24
N LYS A 361 36.94 17.71 9.68
CA LYS A 361 36.61 17.48 11.09
C LYS A 361 36.59 15.97 11.37
N THR A 362 37.36 15.54 12.37
CA THR A 362 37.45 14.16 12.88
C THR A 362 37.32 14.13 14.40
N GLY A 363 37.26 12.95 15.00
CA GLY A 363 37.09 12.77 16.46
C GLY A 363 35.67 13.04 16.94
N ASP A 364 35.31 12.53 18.11
CA ASP A 364 33.90 12.45 18.55
C ASP A 364 33.33 13.78 19.08
N GLY A 365 34.19 14.71 19.48
CA GLY A 365 33.81 15.99 20.09
C GLY A 365 33.19 16.99 19.13
N ILE A 366 32.54 18.00 19.70
CA ILE A 366 31.95 19.14 18.97
C ILE A 366 33.05 20.16 18.67
N LEU A 367 33.22 20.49 17.39
CA LEU A 367 33.98 21.66 16.94
C LEU A 367 33.01 22.79 16.62
N THR A 368 33.04 23.89 17.38
CA THR A 368 32.39 25.14 16.98
C THR A 368 33.33 25.94 16.08
N LEU A 369 32.95 26.20 14.83
CA LEU A 369 33.64 27.16 13.96
C LEU A 369 32.91 28.50 14.02
N ALA A 370 33.49 29.47 14.73
CA ALA A 370 32.92 30.79 14.97
C ALA A 370 33.91 31.91 14.59
N PRO A 371 34.30 32.03 13.30
CA PRO A 371 35.26 33.03 12.86
C PRO A 371 34.78 34.45 13.18
N VAL A 372 35.61 35.23 13.88
CA VAL A 372 35.28 36.63 14.29
C VAL A 372 35.28 37.62 13.12
N ALA A 373 35.89 37.26 11.99
CA ALA A 373 35.88 38.07 10.78
C ALA A 373 34.43 38.20 10.23
N PRO A 374 33.94 39.40 9.88
CA PRO A 374 32.57 39.58 9.39
C PRO A 374 32.22 38.71 8.18
N GLY A 375 33.15 38.56 7.24
CA GLY A 375 33.04 37.68 6.07
C GLY A 375 33.28 36.19 6.33
N GLY A 376 33.52 35.78 7.58
CA GLY A 376 33.80 34.40 7.98
C GLY A 376 35.14 33.87 7.47
N ASN A 377 35.14 32.59 7.10
CA ASN A 377 36.26 31.88 6.52
C ASN A 377 36.18 31.90 4.99
N SER A 378 37.33 32.03 4.32
CA SER A 378 37.43 32.23 2.86
C SER A 378 38.12 31.10 2.11
N TYR A 379 38.47 29.98 2.77
CA TYR A 379 39.06 28.82 2.08
C TYR A 379 38.08 28.20 1.07
N SER A 380 38.56 27.88 -0.13
CA SER A 380 37.70 27.44 -1.25
C SER A 380 37.70 25.93 -1.54
N GLY A 381 38.58 25.15 -0.93
CA GLY A 381 38.65 23.69 -1.16
C GLY A 381 37.47 22.90 -0.57
N GLY A 382 36.68 23.51 0.32
CA GLY A 382 35.51 22.91 0.97
C GLY A 382 35.79 22.27 2.34
N THR A 383 34.72 21.79 2.96
CA THR A 383 34.69 21.25 4.33
C THR A 383 34.19 19.80 4.33
N THR A 384 34.90 18.90 5.02
CA THR A 384 34.51 17.49 5.21
C THR A 384 34.28 17.20 6.69
N ILE A 385 33.18 16.50 7.03
CA ILE A 385 32.85 16.11 8.40
C ILE A 385 32.91 14.58 8.52
N SER A 386 34.08 14.07 8.90
CA SER A 386 34.44 12.64 9.01
C SER A 386 34.25 12.05 10.42
N GLY A 387 33.73 12.83 11.38
CA GLY A 387 33.40 12.33 12.73
C GLY A 387 33.02 13.43 13.72
N GLY A 388 32.19 13.08 14.71
CA GLY A 388 31.63 14.01 15.70
C GLY A 388 30.81 15.13 15.04
N THR A 389 30.70 16.28 15.72
CA THR A 389 29.86 17.40 15.27
C THR A 389 30.69 18.62 14.88
N LEU A 390 30.31 19.28 13.78
CA LEU A 390 30.74 20.63 13.40
C LEU A 390 29.57 21.60 13.63
N ALA A 391 29.70 22.51 14.59
CA ALA A 391 28.66 23.48 14.96
C ALA A 391 28.97 24.87 14.39
N ILE A 392 27.98 25.51 13.75
CA ILE A 392 28.15 26.79 13.05
C ILE A 392 26.93 27.72 13.17
N ALA A 393 27.19 29.03 13.21
CA ALA A 393 26.17 30.08 13.31
C ALA A 393 26.00 30.92 12.02
N ARG A 394 26.64 30.52 10.90
CA ARG A 394 26.51 31.11 9.56
C ARG A 394 27.18 30.22 8.50
N ASP A 395 26.69 30.25 7.26
CA ASP A 395 27.26 29.52 6.12
C ASP A 395 28.76 29.82 5.89
N ALA A 396 29.16 31.09 6.04
CA ALA A 396 30.56 31.50 5.91
C ALA A 396 31.52 30.94 6.98
N ALA A 397 31.04 30.17 7.97
CA ALA A 397 31.92 29.45 8.89
C ALA A 397 32.64 28.27 8.21
N ILE A 398 32.07 27.69 7.15
CA ILE A 398 32.60 26.50 6.44
C ILE A 398 33.31 26.83 5.11
N GLY A 399 33.89 28.02 5.04
CA GLY A 399 34.68 28.49 3.90
C GLY A 399 33.85 29.23 2.84
N ALA A 400 34.48 29.52 1.69
CA ALA A 400 33.84 30.19 0.57
C ALA A 400 32.62 29.41 0.05
N THR A 401 31.63 30.11 -0.50
CA THR A 401 30.35 29.52 -0.94
C THR A 401 30.46 28.56 -2.15
N SER A 402 31.61 28.52 -2.81
CA SER A 402 31.95 27.53 -3.85
C SER A 402 32.65 26.28 -3.30
N GLY A 403 33.15 26.31 -2.06
CA GLY A 403 33.76 25.16 -1.40
C GLY A 403 32.68 24.21 -0.87
N GLY A 404 32.63 22.99 -1.41
CA GLY A 404 31.58 22.02 -1.07
C GLY A 404 31.57 21.59 0.40
N LEU A 405 30.44 21.02 0.82
CA LEU A 405 30.24 20.40 2.14
C LEU A 405 30.08 18.89 1.96
N THR A 406 30.97 18.10 2.56
CA THR A 406 30.93 16.63 2.49
C THR A 406 30.68 16.01 3.86
N PHE A 407 29.61 15.25 3.99
CA PHE A 407 29.37 14.40 5.16
C PHE A 407 30.00 13.03 4.94
N ASN A 408 30.77 12.57 5.92
CA ASN A 408 31.50 11.31 5.90
C ASN A 408 31.37 10.60 7.27
N GLY A 409 30.14 10.49 7.76
CA GLY A 409 29.79 9.90 9.07
C GLY A 409 29.65 10.89 10.22
N GLY A 410 29.98 12.17 10.03
CA GLY A 410 29.81 13.22 11.04
C GLY A 410 28.51 14.05 10.93
N ALA A 411 28.32 14.96 11.87
CA ALA A 411 27.15 15.85 11.98
C ALA A 411 27.49 17.32 11.72
N LEU A 412 26.59 18.06 11.09
CA LEU A 412 26.57 19.52 11.05
C LEU A 412 25.49 20.03 11.99
N ARG A 413 25.83 20.91 12.94
CA ARG A 413 24.87 21.57 13.84
C ARG A 413 24.70 23.05 13.52
N TYR A 414 23.46 23.50 13.50
CA TYR A 414 23.11 24.92 13.41
C TYR A 414 23.06 25.55 14.81
N ASP A 415 23.84 26.59 15.05
CA ASP A 415 23.78 27.40 16.28
C ASP A 415 23.13 28.79 16.04
N ALA A 416 22.52 28.96 14.86
CA ALA A 416 21.65 30.07 14.49
C ALA A 416 20.76 29.66 13.29
N ALA A 417 19.67 30.40 13.05
CA ALA A 417 18.83 30.20 11.85
C ALA A 417 19.44 30.89 10.62
N PHE A 418 19.79 30.11 9.59
CA PHE A 418 20.28 30.61 8.30
C PHE A 418 20.13 29.55 7.19
N GLY A 419 20.24 29.99 5.93
CA GLY A 419 20.33 29.09 4.78
C GLY A 419 21.77 28.90 4.30
N LEU A 420 22.11 27.71 3.79
CA LEU A 420 23.36 27.51 3.04
C LEU A 420 23.31 28.25 1.69
N ALA A 421 24.47 28.64 1.18
CA ALA A 421 24.56 29.23 -0.15
C ALA A 421 24.26 28.19 -1.24
N ALA A 422 23.39 28.51 -2.21
CA ALA A 422 22.99 27.58 -3.27
C ALA A 422 24.13 27.10 -4.20
N THR A 423 25.30 27.75 -4.16
CA THR A 423 26.53 27.31 -4.85
C THR A 423 27.31 26.24 -4.07
N ARG A 424 26.97 25.98 -2.81
CA ARG A 424 27.69 25.08 -1.91
C ARG A 424 27.26 23.63 -2.13
N ALA A 425 27.82 22.99 -3.15
CA ALA A 425 27.59 21.56 -3.43
C ALA A 425 27.69 20.73 -2.13
N THR A 426 26.64 19.96 -1.82
CA THR A 426 26.50 19.25 -0.54
C THR A 426 26.32 17.76 -0.80
N THR A 427 27.19 16.92 -0.21
CA THR A 427 27.32 15.50 -0.57
C THR A 427 27.43 14.62 0.68
N ILE A 428 26.82 13.43 0.63
CA ILE A 428 26.84 12.41 1.69
C ILE A 428 27.53 11.15 1.15
N THR A 429 28.70 10.80 1.67
CA THR A 429 29.40 9.54 1.31
C THR A 429 28.65 8.32 1.90
N ALA A 430 29.04 7.10 1.52
CA ALA A 430 28.46 5.87 2.07
C ALA A 430 28.51 5.76 3.63
N ALA A 431 29.31 6.58 4.32
CA ALA A 431 29.33 6.66 5.78
C ALA A 431 28.13 7.44 6.39
N GLY A 432 27.31 8.10 5.56
CA GLY A 432 26.14 8.87 6.01
C GLY A 432 26.47 10.28 6.51
N GLY A 433 25.45 10.99 6.98
CA GLY A 433 25.59 12.34 7.54
C GLY A 433 24.38 12.80 8.35
N THR A 434 24.62 13.61 9.37
CA THR A 434 23.56 14.17 10.22
C THR A 434 23.48 15.69 10.10
N ILE A 435 22.27 16.23 10.00
CA ILE A 435 21.99 17.66 10.14
C ILE A 435 21.20 17.86 11.43
N ASP A 436 21.88 18.39 12.45
CA ASP A 436 21.28 18.81 13.72
C ASP A 436 20.83 20.27 13.61
N THR A 437 19.52 20.46 13.69
CA THR A 437 18.88 21.78 13.61
C THR A 437 18.94 22.55 14.93
N ASN A 438 19.15 21.88 16.08
CA ASN A 438 19.29 22.47 17.41
C ASN A 438 18.22 23.52 17.79
N GLY A 439 16.99 23.38 17.27
CA GLY A 439 15.89 24.33 17.51
C GLY A 439 15.79 25.50 16.51
N PHE A 440 16.68 25.59 15.52
CA PHE A 440 16.68 26.63 14.50
C PHE A 440 16.07 26.18 13.16
N THR A 441 15.65 27.15 12.34
CA THR A 441 15.30 26.88 10.93
C THR A 441 16.58 26.92 10.08
N ALA A 442 16.85 25.80 9.41
CA ALA A 442 17.97 25.61 8.50
C ALA A 442 17.45 25.41 7.08
N THR A 443 17.91 26.19 6.10
CA THR A 443 17.49 26.04 4.69
C THR A 443 18.63 25.53 3.82
N ILE A 444 18.40 24.50 3.02
CA ILE A 444 19.35 23.99 2.03
C ILE A 444 18.70 24.13 0.63
N PRO A 445 19.07 25.16 -0.14
CA PRO A 445 18.50 25.41 -1.47
C PRO A 445 19.12 24.59 -2.59
N GLN A 446 20.36 24.11 -2.43
CA GLN A 446 20.98 23.12 -3.31
C GLN A 446 20.40 21.71 -3.10
N GLY A 447 20.48 20.86 -4.12
CA GLY A 447 20.23 19.43 -3.94
C GLY A 447 21.36 18.76 -3.15
N ILE A 448 21.02 17.89 -2.20
CA ILE A 448 22.01 17.04 -1.51
C ILE A 448 22.21 15.75 -2.33
N THR A 449 23.46 15.38 -2.58
CA THR A 449 23.83 14.24 -3.45
C THR A 449 24.60 13.14 -2.70
N GLY A 450 24.79 11.97 -3.31
CA GLY A 450 25.74 10.95 -2.82
C GLY A 450 25.13 9.56 -2.60
N GLU A 451 25.81 8.74 -1.81
CA GLU A 451 25.46 7.32 -1.60
C GLU A 451 24.84 7.04 -0.24
N GLY A 452 25.21 7.81 0.80
CA GLY A 452 24.79 7.54 2.17
C GLY A 452 23.40 8.07 2.53
N ALA A 453 22.99 7.74 3.75
CA ALA A 453 21.73 8.19 4.35
C ALA A 453 21.86 9.59 4.98
N LEU A 454 20.79 10.38 4.91
CA LEU A 454 20.65 11.62 5.68
C LEU A 454 19.91 11.34 6.99
N THR A 455 20.49 11.77 8.12
CA THR A 455 19.78 11.89 9.40
C THR A 455 19.45 13.35 9.68
N VAL A 456 18.20 13.64 10.06
CA VAL A 456 17.72 14.97 10.47
C VAL A 456 17.42 14.94 11.96
N ASP A 457 18.01 15.87 12.70
CA ASP A 457 18.02 15.87 14.17
C ASP A 457 17.76 17.27 14.76
N GLY A 458 17.54 17.30 16.08
CA GLY A 458 17.27 18.53 16.85
C GLY A 458 15.84 19.08 16.65
N PRO A 459 15.32 19.89 17.59
CA PRO A 459 13.92 20.33 17.61
C PRO A 459 13.60 21.50 16.66
N GLY A 460 14.44 21.74 15.66
CA GLY A 460 14.29 22.82 14.68
C GLY A 460 13.58 22.36 13.41
N SER A 461 13.85 23.01 12.29
CA SER A 461 13.25 22.67 10.99
C SER A 461 14.27 22.75 9.86
N LEU A 462 14.55 21.61 9.22
CA LEU A 462 15.34 21.55 8.00
C LEU A 462 14.42 21.71 6.79
N ILE A 463 14.59 22.78 6.04
CA ILE A 463 13.86 23.07 4.81
C ILE A 463 14.75 22.75 3.61
N LEU A 464 14.42 21.70 2.87
CA LEU A 464 15.08 21.35 1.61
C LEU A 464 14.28 21.95 0.44
N THR A 465 14.81 22.99 -0.20
CA THR A 465 14.22 23.55 -1.43
C THR A 465 14.98 23.14 -2.70
N GLY A 466 16.07 22.38 -2.57
CA GLY A 466 16.72 21.69 -3.69
C GLY A 466 16.21 20.26 -3.88
N ALA A 467 16.29 19.75 -5.11
CA ALA A 467 16.00 18.34 -5.41
C ALA A 467 17.18 17.46 -4.96
N SER A 468 17.01 16.67 -3.91
CA SER A 468 18.07 15.81 -3.34
C SER A 468 18.02 14.40 -3.89
N THR A 469 19.19 13.83 -4.15
CA THR A 469 19.39 12.56 -4.90
C THR A 469 20.33 11.58 -4.18
N TYR A 470 20.58 11.77 -2.89
CA TYR A 470 21.36 10.83 -2.08
C TYR A 470 20.67 9.46 -1.96
N ALA A 471 21.41 8.37 -2.12
CA ALA A 471 20.81 7.04 -2.31
C ALA A 471 20.38 6.31 -1.02
N GLY A 472 20.98 6.62 0.13
CA GLY A 472 20.82 5.84 1.36
C GLY A 472 19.51 6.03 2.15
N GLY A 473 18.56 6.81 1.63
CA GLY A 473 17.30 7.15 2.31
C GLY A 473 17.47 8.14 3.47
N THR A 474 16.39 8.37 4.20
CA THR A 474 16.30 9.46 5.21
C THR A 474 15.84 8.96 6.57
N THR A 475 16.47 9.41 7.65
CA THR A 475 15.98 9.26 9.02
C THR A 475 15.63 10.63 9.60
N ILE A 476 14.48 10.74 10.26
CA ILE A 476 14.05 11.95 10.98
C ILE A 476 13.88 11.56 12.45
N ASN A 477 14.71 12.13 13.33
CA ASN A 477 14.70 11.81 14.74
C ASN A 477 13.46 12.37 15.46
N ALA A 478 13.19 11.86 16.67
CA ALA A 478 12.08 12.32 17.48
C ALA A 478 12.21 13.81 17.82
N GLY A 479 11.16 14.58 17.51
CA GLY A 479 11.13 16.04 17.68
C GLY A 479 11.69 16.85 16.50
N ALA A 480 12.39 16.24 15.54
CA ALA A 480 12.90 16.93 14.36
C ALA A 480 11.82 17.13 13.28
N ASN A 481 11.94 18.20 12.49
CA ASN A 481 11.07 18.49 11.35
C ASN A 481 11.86 18.60 10.04
N LEU A 482 11.47 17.82 9.03
CA LEU A 482 11.97 17.91 7.66
C LEU A 482 10.85 18.43 6.74
N GLN A 483 11.05 19.62 6.18
CA GLN A 483 10.14 20.22 5.21
C GLN A 483 10.73 20.12 3.79
N LEU A 484 9.95 19.57 2.87
CA LEU A 484 10.27 19.47 1.44
C LEU A 484 9.56 20.61 0.69
N GLY A 485 10.35 21.51 0.10
CA GLY A 485 9.87 22.73 -0.54
C GLY A 485 9.53 23.85 0.45
N ASN A 486 9.18 25.01 -0.09
CA ASN A 486 8.79 26.19 0.69
C ASN A 486 7.73 27.04 -0.07
N GLY A 487 6.65 26.39 -0.50
CA GLY A 487 5.57 26.99 -1.29
C GLY A 487 5.85 27.11 -2.80
N GLY A 488 6.92 26.48 -3.28
CA GLY A 488 7.38 26.49 -4.68
C GLY A 488 7.24 25.14 -5.40
N THR A 489 7.91 25.02 -6.55
CA THR A 489 8.00 23.81 -7.40
C THR A 489 9.23 22.95 -7.14
N ASP A 490 10.03 23.28 -6.13
CA ASP A 490 11.31 22.66 -5.84
C ASP A 490 11.39 22.16 -4.39
N GLY A 491 12.38 21.32 -4.09
CA GLY A 491 12.50 20.58 -2.84
C GLY A 491 11.97 19.16 -2.95
N SER A 492 12.86 18.17 -2.82
CA SER A 492 12.53 16.74 -2.80
C SER A 492 13.67 15.91 -2.19
N ILE A 493 13.35 14.65 -1.85
CA ILE A 493 14.27 13.58 -1.45
C ILE A 493 13.91 12.30 -2.20
N VAL A 494 14.78 11.28 -2.14
CA VAL A 494 14.55 9.96 -2.74
C VAL A 494 14.80 8.85 -1.71
N GLY A 495 14.25 7.66 -1.96
CA GLY A 495 14.34 6.52 -1.05
C GLY A 495 13.32 6.57 0.10
N ASP A 496 13.41 5.58 0.99
CA ASP A 496 12.51 5.41 2.13
C ASP A 496 12.83 6.37 3.28
N VAL A 497 11.84 6.63 4.14
CA VAL A 497 11.95 7.54 5.28
C VAL A 497 11.60 6.84 6.59
N ALA A 498 12.56 6.75 7.50
CA ALA A 498 12.36 6.41 8.90
C ALA A 498 11.99 7.68 9.68
N ASN A 499 10.69 8.00 9.74
CA ASN A 499 10.15 9.20 10.35
C ASN A 499 9.72 8.96 11.80
N ASN A 500 10.45 9.51 12.77
CA ASN A 500 10.05 9.55 14.18
C ASN A 500 9.70 10.98 14.65
N GLY A 501 9.83 11.98 13.77
CA GLY A 501 9.52 13.39 14.01
C GLY A 501 8.37 13.86 13.14
N THR A 502 8.63 14.83 12.26
CA THR A 502 7.68 15.32 11.25
C THR A 502 8.30 15.35 9.86
N LEU A 503 7.57 14.84 8.86
CA LEU A 503 7.85 15.04 7.44
C LEU A 503 6.75 15.91 6.82
N ALA A 504 7.10 17.09 6.35
CA ALA A 504 6.17 18.07 5.78
C ALA A 504 6.41 18.30 4.28
N PHE A 505 5.35 18.26 3.48
CA PHE A 505 5.36 18.57 2.06
C PHE A 505 4.79 19.97 1.82
N ASN A 506 5.63 20.93 1.47
CA ASN A 506 5.28 22.33 1.23
C ASN A 506 5.63 22.75 -0.21
N ARG A 507 4.87 22.21 -1.17
CA ARG A 507 4.98 22.48 -2.61
C ARG A 507 3.67 22.98 -3.20
N ASN A 508 3.73 23.74 -4.29
CA ASN A 508 2.56 24.29 -4.98
C ASN A 508 2.12 23.50 -6.22
N ASP A 509 2.85 22.44 -6.59
CA ASP A 509 2.65 21.60 -7.77
C ASP A 509 2.33 20.13 -7.42
N THR A 510 2.30 19.24 -8.42
CA THR A 510 2.11 17.80 -8.19
C THR A 510 3.44 17.10 -7.96
N SER A 511 3.68 16.62 -6.74
CA SER A 511 4.86 15.85 -6.36
C SER A 511 4.47 14.39 -6.07
N THR A 512 5.15 13.43 -6.71
CA THR A 512 4.93 12.00 -6.43
C THR A 512 6.04 11.49 -5.53
N PHE A 513 5.68 10.97 -4.35
CA PHE A 513 6.61 10.33 -3.43
C PHE A 513 6.44 8.80 -3.46
N ALA A 514 7.56 8.12 -3.70
CA ALA A 514 7.60 6.67 -3.94
C ALA A 514 8.31 5.86 -2.84
N GLY A 515 8.98 6.52 -1.89
CA GLY A 515 9.57 5.86 -0.74
C GLY A 515 8.52 5.52 0.33
N MET A 516 8.75 4.44 1.07
CA MET A 516 7.98 4.09 2.25
C MET A 516 8.31 5.04 3.40
N ILE A 517 7.30 5.72 3.93
CA ILE A 517 7.39 6.45 5.19
C ILE A 517 6.98 5.49 6.33
N SER A 518 7.83 5.36 7.33
CA SER A 518 7.71 4.45 8.48
C SER A 518 8.05 5.17 9.80
N GLY A 519 7.89 4.51 10.96
CA GLY A 519 8.28 5.06 12.27
C GLY A 519 7.13 5.71 13.07
N THR A 520 7.44 6.37 14.19
CA THR A 520 6.41 6.93 15.09
C THR A 520 5.97 8.36 14.77
N GLY A 521 6.57 8.98 13.75
CA GLY A 521 6.39 10.38 13.40
C GLY A 521 5.12 10.68 12.59
N SER A 522 4.84 11.97 12.43
CA SER A 522 3.68 12.48 11.69
C SER A 522 4.03 12.92 10.27
N VAL A 523 3.05 12.95 9.37
CA VAL A 523 3.18 13.49 8.02
C VAL A 523 2.26 14.69 7.81
N ARG A 524 2.78 15.75 7.19
CA ARG A 524 2.03 16.97 6.89
C ARG A 524 1.99 17.27 5.39
N GLN A 525 0.81 17.61 4.88
CA GLN A 525 0.62 18.26 3.59
C GLN A 525 0.29 19.74 3.86
N ASP A 526 1.29 20.61 3.66
CA ASP A 526 1.22 22.04 3.99
C ASP A 526 1.21 22.95 2.76
N GLY A 527 1.64 22.43 1.61
CA GLY A 527 1.63 23.15 0.34
C GLY A 527 0.28 23.11 -0.38
N THR A 528 0.04 24.10 -1.24
CA THR A 528 -1.20 24.21 -2.06
C THR A 528 -1.27 23.21 -3.22
N GLY A 529 -0.19 22.48 -3.49
CA GLY A 529 -0.08 21.49 -4.55
C GLY A 529 -0.72 20.14 -4.22
N THR A 530 -0.28 19.09 -4.89
CA THR A 530 -0.73 17.70 -4.70
C THR A 530 0.45 16.80 -4.35
N THR A 531 0.49 16.25 -3.15
CA THR A 531 1.43 15.16 -2.82
C THR A 531 0.76 13.82 -3.08
N VAL A 532 1.36 13.01 -3.96
CA VAL A 532 0.88 11.68 -4.33
C VAL A 532 1.75 10.63 -3.64
N LEU A 533 1.22 9.96 -2.62
CA LEU A 533 1.91 8.87 -1.93
C LEU A 533 1.62 7.54 -2.64
N THR A 534 2.66 6.92 -3.21
CA THR A 534 2.54 5.65 -3.96
C THR A 534 3.09 4.43 -3.21
N ALA A 535 3.81 4.62 -2.11
CA ALA A 535 4.24 3.54 -1.23
C ALA A 535 3.14 3.09 -0.25
N ALA A 536 3.26 1.87 0.29
CA ALA A 536 2.43 1.41 1.40
C ALA A 536 3.05 1.89 2.72
N ASN A 537 2.64 3.07 3.21
CA ASN A 537 3.27 3.70 4.37
C ASN A 537 2.81 3.05 5.70
N THR A 538 3.71 3.08 6.68
CA THR A 538 3.62 2.36 7.96
C THR A 538 3.87 3.25 9.18
N TYR A 539 3.99 4.57 9.01
CA TYR A 539 4.15 5.50 10.12
C TYR A 539 2.89 5.61 10.98
N SER A 540 3.05 5.74 12.31
CA SER A 540 1.92 5.71 13.26
C SER A 540 1.50 7.07 13.83
N GLY A 541 2.26 8.14 13.60
CA GLY A 541 2.00 9.47 14.19
C GLY A 541 0.88 10.28 13.53
N GLY A 542 0.12 9.68 12.60
CA GLY A 542 -1.01 10.30 11.91
C GLY A 542 -0.61 11.34 10.85
N THR A 543 -1.64 11.92 10.23
CA THR A 543 -1.50 12.78 9.05
C THR A 543 -2.26 14.10 9.25
N THR A 544 -1.66 15.24 8.89
CA THR A 544 -2.38 16.53 8.79
C THR A 544 -2.34 17.07 7.36
N ILE A 545 -3.48 17.48 6.82
CA ILE A 545 -3.60 18.14 5.51
C ILE A 545 -4.06 19.58 5.77
N SER A 546 -3.14 20.53 5.76
CA SER A 546 -3.42 21.96 6.00
C SER A 546 -3.79 22.72 4.73
N ALA A 547 -3.29 22.30 3.57
CA ALA A 547 -3.59 22.90 2.26
C ALA A 547 -3.51 21.85 1.14
N GLY A 548 -3.95 22.22 -0.06
CA GLY A 548 -3.76 21.42 -1.27
C GLY A 548 -4.43 20.04 -1.22
N VAL A 549 -3.75 19.04 -1.78
CA VAL A 549 -4.24 17.66 -1.88
C VAL A 549 -3.20 16.68 -1.37
N LEU A 550 -3.63 15.76 -0.51
CA LEU A 550 -2.93 14.49 -0.29
C LEU A 550 -3.66 13.38 -1.06
N GLN A 551 -3.00 12.80 -2.06
CA GLN A 551 -3.54 11.70 -2.85
C GLN A 551 -2.85 10.38 -2.47
N LEU A 552 -3.65 9.34 -2.19
CA LEU A 552 -3.17 7.99 -1.94
C LEU A 552 -3.31 7.15 -3.19
N GLY A 553 -2.18 6.69 -3.74
CA GLY A 553 -2.11 5.98 -5.02
C GLY A 553 -2.20 6.89 -6.23
N ASN A 554 -2.01 6.31 -7.41
CA ASN A 554 -2.03 6.98 -8.72
C ASN A 554 -2.76 6.15 -9.80
N GLY A 555 -3.83 5.44 -9.40
CA GLY A 555 -4.53 4.43 -10.20
C GLY A 555 -3.97 3.01 -10.02
N SER A 556 -2.86 2.87 -9.29
CA SER A 556 -2.20 1.60 -8.95
C SER A 556 -2.84 0.87 -7.76
N THR A 557 -2.22 -0.23 -7.33
CA THR A 557 -2.58 -1.05 -6.16
C THR A 557 -1.69 -0.75 -4.95
N THR A 558 -1.07 0.43 -4.90
CA THR A 558 -0.22 0.89 -3.80
C THR A 558 -0.54 2.35 -3.44
N GLY A 559 0.03 2.86 -2.34
CA GLY A 559 -0.37 4.13 -1.73
C GLY A 559 -1.32 3.91 -0.55
N SER A 560 -0.83 4.05 0.67
CA SER A 560 -1.62 3.98 1.91
C SER A 560 -0.98 4.81 3.02
N ILE A 561 -1.73 5.08 4.10
CA ILE A 561 -1.26 5.75 5.33
C ILE A 561 -1.88 5.05 6.56
N GLN A 562 -1.36 5.34 7.75
CA GLN A 562 -1.90 4.84 9.03
C GLN A 562 -2.01 5.99 10.05
N GLY A 563 -2.71 5.74 11.15
CA GLY A 563 -3.07 6.77 12.14
C GLY A 563 -4.22 7.66 11.68
N ASP A 564 -4.67 8.54 12.58
CA ASP A 564 -5.77 9.47 12.32
C ASP A 564 -5.37 10.61 11.37
N ILE A 565 -6.36 11.18 10.70
CA ILE A 565 -6.18 12.13 9.59
C ILE A 565 -6.92 13.43 9.90
N VAL A 566 -6.18 14.50 10.16
CA VAL A 566 -6.72 15.86 10.29
C VAL A 566 -6.74 16.51 8.90
N ASN A 567 -7.87 16.40 8.22
CA ASN A 567 -8.07 16.91 6.87
C ASN A 567 -8.73 18.31 6.91
N ASN A 568 -7.99 19.35 6.56
CA ASN A 568 -8.50 20.72 6.41
C ASN A 568 -8.44 21.21 4.94
N SER A 569 -8.21 20.33 3.97
CA SER A 569 -8.19 20.70 2.56
C SER A 569 -8.74 19.60 1.63
N VAL A 570 -7.91 18.68 1.13
CA VAL A 570 -8.37 17.56 0.30
C VAL A 570 -7.59 16.28 0.62
N LEU A 571 -8.32 15.22 0.98
CA LEU A 571 -7.84 13.84 0.95
C LEU A 571 -8.44 13.13 -0.27
N ALA A 572 -7.61 12.53 -1.12
CA ALA A 572 -8.04 11.85 -2.33
C ALA A 572 -7.53 10.39 -2.38
N PHE A 573 -8.41 9.46 -2.73
CA PHE A 573 -8.10 8.04 -2.89
C PHE A 573 -8.12 7.68 -4.38
N ASN A 574 -6.95 7.36 -4.93
CA ASN A 574 -6.77 7.02 -6.35
C ASN A 574 -6.08 5.67 -6.50
N ARG A 575 -6.84 4.59 -6.27
CA ARG A 575 -6.40 3.20 -6.41
C ARG A 575 -7.36 2.38 -7.27
N SER A 576 -6.87 1.28 -7.84
CA SER A 576 -7.67 0.32 -8.64
C SER A 576 -8.12 -0.92 -7.87
N ASP A 577 -7.65 -1.12 -6.64
CA ASP A 577 -7.97 -2.26 -5.76
C ASP A 577 -8.68 -1.83 -4.46
N ILE A 578 -8.67 -2.68 -3.42
CA ILE A 578 -9.28 -2.37 -2.13
C ILE A 578 -8.24 -1.71 -1.21
N LEU A 579 -8.58 -0.53 -0.68
CA LEU A 579 -7.87 0.14 0.41
C LEU A 579 -8.76 0.18 1.64
N THR A 580 -8.25 -0.27 2.80
CA THR A 580 -8.90 -0.03 4.10
C THR A 580 -8.20 1.14 4.79
N VAL A 581 -8.98 2.12 5.27
CA VAL A 581 -8.48 3.28 6.02
C VAL A 581 -8.83 3.10 7.50
N PRO A 582 -7.85 2.81 8.36
CA PRO A 582 -8.11 2.44 9.76
C PRO A 582 -8.30 3.63 10.71
N GLY A 583 -7.70 4.80 10.40
CA GLY A 583 -7.78 6.01 11.22
C GLY A 583 -9.01 6.87 10.91
N ALA A 584 -9.41 7.69 11.88
CA ALA A 584 -10.51 8.62 11.74
C ALA A 584 -10.10 9.88 10.97
N ILE A 585 -10.90 10.27 9.98
CA ILE A 585 -10.79 11.52 9.23
C ILE A 585 -11.61 12.59 9.94
N SER A 586 -10.96 13.70 10.30
CA SER A 586 -11.55 14.87 10.98
C SER A 586 -11.18 16.16 10.25
N GLY A 587 -11.68 17.31 10.71
CA GLY A 587 -11.37 18.64 10.15
C GLY A 587 -12.39 19.16 9.13
N THR A 588 -12.04 20.23 8.41
CA THR A 588 -12.97 20.94 7.50
C THR A 588 -12.86 20.56 6.01
N GLY A 589 -11.91 19.69 5.67
CA GLY A 589 -11.52 19.35 4.30
C GLY A 589 -12.44 18.36 3.60
N SER A 590 -12.36 18.35 2.27
CA SER A 590 -13.09 17.43 1.39
C SER A 590 -12.42 16.05 1.31
N VAL A 591 -13.23 15.01 1.10
CA VAL A 591 -12.77 13.63 0.88
C VAL A 591 -13.22 13.17 -0.51
N ARG A 592 -12.32 12.55 -1.29
CA ARG A 592 -12.60 12.16 -2.68
C ARG A 592 -12.21 10.72 -2.98
N GLN A 593 -13.14 9.96 -3.58
CA GLN A 593 -12.84 8.69 -4.24
C GLN A 593 -12.69 8.96 -5.75
N GLU A 594 -11.45 8.95 -6.23
CA GLU A 594 -11.08 9.24 -7.62
C GLU A 594 -10.74 7.96 -8.40
N GLY A 595 -10.24 6.93 -7.71
CA GLY A 595 -9.82 5.66 -8.30
C GLY A 595 -10.97 4.67 -8.53
N THR A 596 -10.77 3.75 -9.47
CA THR A 596 -11.76 2.71 -9.86
C THR A 596 -11.95 1.59 -8.83
N GLY A 597 -11.07 1.49 -7.83
CA GLY A 597 -11.10 0.50 -6.76
C GLY A 597 -12.16 0.77 -5.69
N THR A 598 -11.93 0.26 -4.48
CA THR A 598 -12.81 0.47 -3.32
C THR A 598 -12.05 0.98 -2.11
N THR A 599 -12.40 2.16 -1.60
CA THR A 599 -11.93 2.61 -0.28
C THR A 599 -12.95 2.21 0.79
N VAL A 600 -12.51 1.51 1.83
CA VAL A 600 -13.31 1.11 2.98
C VAL A 600 -12.92 1.97 4.18
N LEU A 601 -13.86 2.74 4.73
CA LEU A 601 -13.66 3.53 5.94
C LEU A 601 -14.15 2.74 7.16
N THR A 602 -13.28 2.48 8.15
CA THR A 602 -13.63 1.64 9.33
C THR A 602 -13.76 2.41 10.64
N ALA A 603 -13.19 3.61 10.75
CA ALA A 603 -13.37 4.50 11.90
C ALA A 603 -14.57 5.44 11.71
N ALA A 604 -15.11 5.97 12.82
CA ALA A 604 -16.13 7.01 12.80
C ALA A 604 -15.53 8.35 12.34
N ASN A 605 -15.87 8.79 11.12
CA ASN A 605 -15.32 10.02 10.55
C ASN A 605 -16.16 11.24 10.93
N THR A 606 -15.50 12.37 11.16
CA THR A 606 -16.11 13.60 11.72
C THR A 606 -15.84 14.86 10.89
N TYR A 607 -15.22 14.73 9.71
CA TYR A 607 -14.91 15.86 8.84
C TYR A 607 -16.18 16.54 8.30
N SER A 608 -16.20 17.88 8.24
CA SER A 608 -17.36 18.67 7.80
C SER A 608 -17.32 19.07 6.32
N GLY A 609 -16.21 18.82 5.62
CA GLY A 609 -16.11 19.11 4.18
C GLY A 609 -16.87 18.09 3.32
N PRO A 610 -17.11 18.39 2.03
CA PRO A 610 -17.91 17.52 1.17
C PRO A 610 -17.19 16.21 0.81
N THR A 611 -17.98 15.15 0.63
CA THR A 611 -17.52 13.85 0.15
C THR A 611 -17.89 13.69 -1.33
N ALA A 612 -16.90 13.42 -2.19
CA ALA A 612 -17.10 13.22 -3.63
C ALA A 612 -16.70 11.80 -4.04
N VAL A 613 -17.66 11.01 -4.52
CA VAL A 613 -17.42 9.68 -5.10
C VAL A 613 -17.46 9.82 -6.61
N ASN A 614 -16.32 10.16 -7.21
CA ASN A 614 -16.18 10.47 -8.63
C ASN A 614 -16.08 9.20 -9.48
N SER A 615 -15.48 8.14 -8.93
CA SER A 615 -15.27 6.84 -9.56
C SER A 615 -15.33 5.71 -8.52
N GLY A 616 -15.24 4.46 -8.96
CA GLY A 616 -15.05 3.29 -8.10
C GLY A 616 -16.12 3.14 -7.00
N THR A 617 -15.70 2.78 -5.79
CA THR A 617 -16.58 2.63 -4.63
C THR A 617 -16.00 3.28 -3.37
N LEU A 618 -16.83 4.01 -2.63
CA LEU A 618 -16.58 4.35 -1.23
C LEU A 618 -17.50 3.48 -0.36
N ARG A 619 -16.92 2.65 0.50
CA ARG A 619 -17.64 1.63 1.28
C ARG A 619 -17.50 1.85 2.79
N ALA A 620 -18.59 1.60 3.51
CA ALA A 620 -18.59 1.58 4.97
C ALA A 620 -18.02 0.25 5.49
N GLY A 621 -17.19 0.31 6.52
CA GLY A 621 -16.70 -0.86 7.28
C GLY A 621 -17.33 -1.00 8.68
N GLY A 622 -18.38 -0.24 8.97
CA GLY A 622 -19.07 -0.21 10.27
C GLY A 622 -20.21 0.80 10.28
N VAL A 623 -21.00 0.84 11.36
CA VAL A 623 -22.13 1.79 11.53
C VAL A 623 -21.61 3.21 11.73
N ASN A 624 -22.20 4.19 11.04
CA ASN A 624 -21.84 5.62 11.10
C ASN A 624 -20.33 5.90 10.93
N VAL A 625 -19.71 5.21 9.99
CA VAL A 625 -18.32 5.50 9.57
C VAL A 625 -18.28 6.64 8.56
N PHE A 626 -19.29 6.83 7.72
CA PHE A 626 -19.39 8.04 6.89
C PHE A 626 -19.72 9.25 7.76
N SER A 627 -19.15 10.42 7.43
CA SER A 627 -19.35 11.62 8.25
C SER A 627 -20.77 12.17 8.10
N ALA A 628 -21.51 12.13 9.21
CA ALA A 628 -22.83 12.74 9.35
C ALA A 628 -22.84 14.27 9.14
N ALA A 629 -21.67 14.92 9.18
CA ALA A 629 -21.50 16.34 8.88
C ALA A 629 -21.18 16.64 7.40
N SER A 630 -21.03 15.61 6.55
CA SER A 630 -20.57 15.78 5.17
C SER A 630 -21.71 15.74 4.14
N GLN A 631 -21.76 16.75 3.28
CA GLN A 631 -22.54 16.72 2.04
C GLN A 631 -21.88 15.73 1.06
N THR A 632 -22.58 14.67 0.70
CA THR A 632 -22.07 13.64 -0.22
C THR A 632 -22.56 13.85 -1.64
N THR A 633 -21.69 13.61 -2.62
CA THR A 633 -22.01 13.59 -4.06
C THR A 633 -21.47 12.31 -4.67
N VAL A 634 -22.33 11.56 -5.37
CA VAL A 634 -21.97 10.33 -6.09
C VAL A 634 -22.12 10.60 -7.59
N ALA A 635 -21.00 10.69 -8.30
CA ALA A 635 -20.98 10.87 -9.76
C ALA A 635 -21.38 9.58 -10.49
N SER A 636 -21.68 9.66 -11.79
CA SER A 636 -22.20 8.52 -12.58
C SER A 636 -21.32 7.28 -12.63
N ALA A 637 -20.00 7.42 -12.42
CA ALA A 637 -19.04 6.31 -12.33
C ALA A 637 -18.75 5.85 -10.88
N GLY A 638 -19.31 6.54 -9.87
CA GLY A 638 -19.11 6.25 -8.46
C GLY A 638 -20.21 5.37 -7.85
N THR A 639 -19.83 4.60 -6.82
CA THR A 639 -20.76 3.88 -5.95
C THR A 639 -20.52 4.24 -4.48
N LEU A 640 -21.57 4.63 -3.76
CA LEU A 640 -21.59 4.64 -2.30
C LEU A 640 -22.14 3.29 -1.82
N ASP A 641 -21.42 2.57 -0.97
CA ASP A 641 -21.82 1.24 -0.49
C ASP A 641 -21.83 1.20 1.04
N LEU A 642 -22.95 0.84 1.64
CA LEU A 642 -23.11 0.77 3.09
C LEU A 642 -22.67 -0.59 3.65
N ASP A 643 -22.45 -1.61 2.81
CA ASP A 643 -22.02 -2.98 3.21
C ASP A 643 -22.90 -3.62 4.30
N GLY A 644 -24.17 -3.20 4.42
CA GLY A 644 -25.11 -3.62 5.47
C GLY A 644 -25.17 -2.75 6.73
N PHE A 645 -24.34 -1.71 6.85
CA PHE A 645 -24.25 -0.86 8.05
C PHE A 645 -24.99 0.46 7.90
N ASP A 646 -25.84 0.81 8.88
CA ASP A 646 -26.56 2.08 8.91
C ASP A 646 -25.61 3.30 8.91
N GLN A 647 -25.95 4.32 8.12
CA GLN A 647 -25.17 5.57 8.00
C GLN A 647 -26.07 6.81 8.06
N VAL A 648 -25.53 7.92 8.57
CA VAL A 648 -26.10 9.26 8.47
C VAL A 648 -25.20 10.14 7.58
N LEU A 649 -25.79 10.95 6.71
CA LEU A 649 -25.12 11.97 5.89
C LEU A 649 -25.82 13.33 6.06
N ALA A 650 -25.10 14.44 5.91
CA ALA A 650 -25.72 15.79 5.97
C ALA A 650 -26.56 16.13 4.72
N GLY A 651 -26.34 15.42 3.62
CA GLY A 651 -27.04 15.60 2.34
C GLY A 651 -26.45 14.68 1.27
N LEU A 652 -27.21 14.38 0.21
CA LEU A 652 -26.79 13.42 -0.83
C LEU A 652 -27.27 13.82 -2.24
N SER A 653 -26.31 14.12 -3.12
CA SER A 653 -26.53 14.25 -4.57
C SER A 653 -26.13 12.96 -5.28
N ASN A 654 -27.02 12.35 -6.08
CA ASN A 654 -26.84 10.99 -6.59
C ASN A 654 -27.06 10.88 -8.12
N ALA A 655 -25.96 10.89 -8.88
CA ALA A 655 -25.92 10.56 -10.31
C ALA A 655 -25.42 9.13 -10.58
N GLY A 656 -24.72 8.52 -9.62
CA GLY A 656 -24.16 7.17 -9.71
C GLY A 656 -25.04 6.11 -9.07
N ALA A 657 -24.44 5.31 -8.19
CA ALA A 657 -25.16 4.26 -7.48
C ALA A 657 -24.98 4.31 -5.96
N VAL A 658 -26.03 3.92 -5.24
CA VAL A 658 -26.01 3.67 -3.80
C VAL A 658 -26.38 2.20 -3.56
N ARG A 659 -25.67 1.52 -2.67
CA ARG A 659 -25.97 0.16 -2.17
C ARG A 659 -26.19 0.23 -0.68
N LEU A 660 -27.30 -0.33 -0.20
CA LEU A 660 -27.56 -0.47 1.23
C LEU A 660 -27.07 -1.84 1.72
N SER A 661 -27.72 -2.92 1.28
CA SER A 661 -27.31 -4.28 1.65
C SER A 661 -27.72 -5.36 0.64
N ALA A 662 -27.20 -6.57 0.85
CA ALA A 662 -27.68 -7.82 0.23
C ALA A 662 -28.79 -8.51 1.06
N THR A 663 -29.03 -8.03 2.29
CA THR A 663 -30.09 -8.50 3.19
C THR A 663 -30.86 -7.30 3.73
N ALA A 664 -32.19 -7.40 3.79
CA ALA A 664 -33.04 -6.31 4.26
C ALA A 664 -32.68 -5.78 5.68
N ASN A 665 -33.10 -4.53 5.93
CA ASN A 665 -33.08 -3.75 7.18
C ASN A 665 -31.89 -2.80 7.38
N THR A 666 -31.14 -2.44 6.34
CA THR A 666 -30.13 -1.37 6.43
C THR A 666 -30.74 -0.01 6.10
N ALA A 667 -30.39 1.03 6.87
CA ALA A 667 -30.89 2.40 6.71
C ALA A 667 -29.79 3.37 6.24
N LEU A 668 -30.10 4.16 5.22
CA LEU A 668 -29.35 5.36 4.86
C LEU A 668 -30.16 6.59 5.26
N THR A 669 -29.70 7.32 6.28
CA THR A 669 -30.33 8.56 6.72
C THR A 669 -29.64 9.77 6.09
N VAL A 670 -30.43 10.68 5.56
CA VAL A 670 -29.98 11.96 4.99
C VAL A 670 -30.62 13.08 5.81
N ALA A 671 -29.83 13.75 6.65
CA ALA A 671 -30.24 14.81 7.58
C ALA A 671 -30.38 16.19 6.92
N GLY A 672 -30.76 16.19 5.63
CA GLY A 672 -30.76 17.32 4.73
C GLY A 672 -31.23 16.88 3.34
N ASP A 673 -30.90 17.65 2.30
CA ASP A 673 -31.48 17.42 0.98
C ASP A 673 -30.89 16.18 0.28
N TYR A 674 -31.80 15.39 -0.31
CA TYR A 674 -31.49 14.32 -1.24
C TYR A 674 -31.85 14.77 -2.67
N VAL A 675 -30.92 14.67 -3.61
CA VAL A 675 -31.09 15.12 -5.00
C VAL A 675 -30.71 14.00 -5.97
N GLY A 676 -31.71 13.34 -6.53
CA GLY A 676 -31.54 12.35 -7.59
C GLY A 676 -31.18 13.01 -8.92
N GLN A 677 -30.05 12.64 -9.51
CA GLN A 677 -29.57 13.13 -10.80
C GLN A 677 -29.54 11.99 -11.83
N GLY A 678 -30.60 11.16 -11.85
CA GLY A 678 -30.69 9.94 -12.66
C GLY A 678 -30.01 8.71 -12.04
N GLY A 679 -29.41 8.85 -10.86
CA GLY A 679 -28.73 7.77 -10.14
C GLY A 679 -29.66 6.64 -9.68
N THR A 680 -29.04 5.55 -9.19
CA THR A 680 -29.74 4.34 -8.74
C THR A 680 -29.51 4.08 -7.26
N ILE A 681 -30.56 3.75 -6.50
CA ILE A 681 -30.42 3.20 -5.15
C ILE A 681 -30.81 1.72 -5.20
N ARG A 682 -29.94 0.84 -4.70
CA ARG A 682 -30.10 -0.61 -4.67
C ARG A 682 -30.50 -1.03 -3.25
N LEU A 683 -31.71 -1.55 -3.08
CA LEU A 683 -32.33 -1.87 -1.80
C LEU A 683 -32.73 -3.35 -1.74
N SER A 684 -32.46 -4.01 -0.62
CA SER A 684 -32.95 -5.36 -0.32
C SER A 684 -34.27 -5.29 0.46
N SER A 685 -35.30 -5.99 -0.01
CA SER A 685 -36.65 -5.91 0.54
C SER A 685 -37.34 -7.28 0.52
N VAL A 686 -37.91 -7.71 1.64
CA VAL A 686 -38.71 -8.94 1.71
C VAL A 686 -40.07 -8.65 1.08
N LEU A 687 -40.30 -9.10 -0.16
CA LEU A 687 -41.59 -8.90 -0.85
C LEU A 687 -42.70 -9.74 -0.20
N GLY A 688 -43.31 -9.17 0.83
CA GLY A 688 -44.40 -9.73 1.64
C GLY A 688 -45.58 -8.75 1.78
N GLY A 689 -46.21 -8.74 2.94
CA GLY A 689 -47.30 -7.80 3.28
C GLY A 689 -46.78 -6.46 3.80
N ASP A 690 -47.65 -5.69 4.44
CA ASP A 690 -47.30 -4.39 5.02
C ASP A 690 -46.22 -4.51 6.11
N GLY A 691 -45.33 -3.52 6.19
CA GLY A 691 -44.25 -3.51 7.19
C GLY A 691 -43.22 -4.64 7.07
N SER A 692 -43.18 -5.37 5.94
CA SER A 692 -42.16 -6.40 5.70
C SER A 692 -40.74 -5.82 5.81
N ALA A 693 -39.81 -6.62 6.33
CA ALA A 693 -38.40 -6.25 6.49
C ALA A 693 -37.80 -5.70 5.18
N THR A 694 -37.19 -4.51 5.26
CA THR A 694 -36.68 -3.79 4.08
C THR A 694 -35.58 -2.82 4.46
N ASP A 695 -34.61 -2.64 3.56
CA ASP A 695 -33.73 -1.48 3.54
C ASP A 695 -34.55 -0.20 3.33
N ARG A 696 -34.06 0.94 3.85
CA ARG A 696 -34.73 2.24 3.78
C ARG A 696 -33.80 3.39 3.44
N LEU A 697 -34.29 4.33 2.64
CA LEU A 697 -33.78 5.70 2.60
C LEU A 697 -34.60 6.55 3.57
N VAL A 698 -33.97 7.12 4.59
CA VAL A 698 -34.62 8.03 5.56
C VAL A 698 -34.25 9.47 5.22
N ILE A 699 -35.24 10.34 5.08
CA ILE A 699 -35.07 11.78 4.88
C ILE A 699 -35.46 12.49 6.18
N ASP A 700 -34.46 13.02 6.87
CA ASP A 700 -34.58 13.62 8.20
C ASP A 700 -34.50 15.14 8.07
N GLY A 701 -35.64 15.82 8.25
CA GLY A 701 -35.80 17.28 8.14
C GLY A 701 -35.66 17.89 6.73
N GLY A 702 -34.90 17.28 5.83
CA GLY A 702 -34.61 17.79 4.48
C GLY A 702 -35.59 17.40 3.38
N ARG A 703 -35.21 17.63 2.12
CA ARG A 703 -36.06 17.40 0.94
C ARG A 703 -35.45 16.42 -0.07
N ALA A 704 -36.17 15.35 -0.38
CA ALA A 704 -35.87 14.50 -1.53
C ALA A 704 -36.46 15.05 -2.83
N SER A 705 -35.65 15.14 -3.88
CA SER A 705 -36.00 15.74 -5.16
C SER A 705 -35.23 15.11 -6.34
N GLY A 706 -35.46 15.60 -7.56
CA GLY A 706 -34.81 15.12 -8.77
C GLY A 706 -35.46 13.86 -9.36
N ASP A 707 -34.64 12.95 -9.92
CA ASP A 707 -35.02 11.63 -10.42
C ASP A 707 -34.06 10.54 -9.90
N THR A 708 -34.61 9.43 -9.39
CA THR A 708 -33.85 8.29 -8.85
C THR A 708 -34.50 6.97 -9.24
N SER A 709 -33.69 6.04 -9.74
CA SER A 709 -34.10 4.66 -9.98
C SER A 709 -33.96 3.81 -8.71
N LEU A 710 -35.06 3.33 -8.13
CA LEU A 710 -35.05 2.35 -7.04
C LEU A 710 -34.98 0.93 -7.60
N LEU A 711 -33.86 0.25 -7.41
CA LEU A 711 -33.67 -1.16 -7.77
C LEU A 711 -33.93 -2.03 -6.54
N ILE A 712 -35.10 -2.67 -6.50
CA ILE A 712 -35.53 -3.54 -5.40
C ILE A 712 -35.07 -4.97 -5.67
N SER A 713 -34.30 -5.54 -4.73
CA SER A 713 -33.90 -6.95 -4.71
C SER A 713 -34.77 -7.71 -3.72
N ASN A 714 -35.40 -8.81 -4.15
CA ASN A 714 -36.27 -9.59 -3.25
C ASN A 714 -35.44 -10.43 -2.27
N ALA A 715 -35.43 -10.03 -0.99
CA ALA A 715 -34.72 -10.69 0.10
C ALA A 715 -35.44 -11.96 0.62
N GLY A 716 -35.92 -12.82 -0.30
CA GLY A 716 -36.60 -14.08 0.04
C GLY A 716 -38.10 -13.98 0.32
N GLY A 717 -38.75 -12.86 0.00
CA GLY A 717 -40.19 -12.69 0.15
C GLY A 717 -41.00 -13.55 -0.82
N GLY A 718 -41.95 -14.34 -0.29
CA GLY A 718 -42.77 -15.27 -1.07
C GLY A 718 -43.98 -14.65 -1.78
N GLY A 719 -44.20 -13.34 -1.64
CA GLY A 719 -45.37 -12.60 -2.14
C GLY A 719 -46.60 -12.75 -1.24
N ALA A 720 -47.01 -11.66 -0.61
CA ALA A 720 -48.24 -11.56 0.18
C ALA A 720 -48.94 -10.22 -0.07
N ARG A 721 -50.25 -10.16 0.17
CA ARG A 721 -51.05 -8.97 -0.12
C ARG A 721 -50.73 -7.82 0.86
N THR A 722 -50.55 -6.60 0.34
CA THR A 722 -50.56 -5.38 1.14
C THR A 722 -52.00 -4.93 1.40
N GLN A 723 -52.33 -4.65 2.64
CA GLN A 723 -53.68 -4.27 3.11
C GLN A 723 -53.67 -2.87 3.74
N GLY A 724 -52.58 -2.53 4.44
CA GLY A 724 -52.23 -1.18 4.91
C GLY A 724 -51.27 -0.46 3.94
N ASP A 725 -50.37 0.35 4.50
CA ASP A 725 -49.55 1.31 3.75
C ASP A 725 -48.58 0.68 2.74
N GLY A 726 -48.26 -0.61 2.88
CA GLY A 726 -47.26 -1.35 2.12
C GLY A 726 -45.91 -1.50 2.83
N ILE A 727 -44.87 -1.73 2.03
CA ILE A 727 -43.49 -1.89 2.49
C ILE A 727 -42.77 -0.54 2.32
N ARG A 728 -42.44 0.15 3.42
CA ARG A 728 -41.86 1.51 3.41
C ARG A 728 -40.39 1.48 2.94
N ILE A 729 -40.12 2.00 1.74
CA ILE A 729 -38.79 2.05 1.12
C ILE A 729 -38.13 3.42 1.31
N VAL A 730 -38.93 4.49 1.30
CA VAL A 730 -38.49 5.84 1.68
C VAL A 730 -39.34 6.30 2.85
N GLU A 731 -38.69 6.87 3.86
CA GLU A 731 -39.26 7.30 5.12
C GLU A 731 -38.94 8.77 5.36
N THR A 732 -39.92 9.58 5.75
CA THR A 732 -39.69 10.98 6.12
C THR A 732 -39.90 11.21 7.62
N VAL A 733 -38.93 11.89 8.26
CA VAL A 733 -38.96 12.19 9.70
C VAL A 733 -38.62 13.66 9.96
N ASN A 734 -39.00 14.15 11.15
CA ASN A 734 -38.73 15.51 11.64
C ASN A 734 -39.10 16.67 10.68
N GLY A 735 -40.11 16.46 9.83
CA GLY A 735 -40.58 17.45 8.86
C GLY A 735 -40.00 17.30 7.44
N GLY A 736 -39.24 16.23 7.18
CA GLY A 736 -38.70 15.94 5.85
C GLY A 736 -39.80 15.75 4.78
N THR A 737 -39.46 16.05 3.52
CA THR A 737 -40.40 16.04 2.38
C THR A 737 -39.83 15.36 1.14
N THR A 738 -40.67 14.98 0.18
CA THR A 738 -40.25 14.55 -1.16
C THR A 738 -41.06 15.22 -2.27
N THR A 739 -40.47 15.38 -3.46
CA THR A 739 -41.27 15.65 -4.67
C THR A 739 -42.01 14.40 -5.14
N THR A 740 -42.98 14.56 -6.04
CA THR A 740 -43.74 13.46 -6.69
C THR A 740 -42.91 12.61 -7.64
N ASN A 741 -41.73 13.10 -8.06
CA ASN A 741 -40.92 12.48 -9.11
C ASN A 741 -39.55 12.00 -8.59
N ALA A 742 -39.24 12.24 -7.30
CA ALA A 742 -37.93 11.96 -6.70
C ALA A 742 -37.49 10.49 -6.85
N PHE A 743 -38.45 9.57 -6.91
CA PHE A 743 -38.22 8.13 -6.98
C PHE A 743 -39.15 7.46 -8.00
N ARG A 744 -38.59 6.51 -8.75
CA ARG A 744 -39.31 5.57 -9.63
C ARG A 744 -38.67 4.19 -9.54
N LEU A 745 -39.39 3.12 -9.86
CA LEU A 745 -38.77 1.80 -9.94
C LEU A 745 -37.80 1.72 -11.12
N SER A 746 -36.64 1.10 -10.89
CA SER A 746 -35.63 0.80 -11.91
C SER A 746 -36.11 -0.29 -12.88
N GLY A 747 -37.00 -1.17 -12.43
CA GLY A 747 -37.55 -2.28 -13.19
C GLY A 747 -38.75 -2.91 -12.49
N ARG A 748 -39.14 -4.09 -12.97
CA ARG A 748 -40.32 -4.83 -12.48
C ARG A 748 -40.08 -5.43 -11.09
N VAL A 749 -41.05 -5.29 -10.18
CA VAL A 749 -40.99 -5.86 -8.82
C VAL A 749 -42.20 -6.74 -8.58
N ALA A 750 -41.99 -8.05 -8.42
CA ALA A 750 -43.07 -9.03 -8.25
C ALA A 750 -42.62 -10.21 -7.38
N ALA A 751 -43.57 -10.80 -6.66
CA ALA A 751 -43.39 -12.04 -5.90
C ALA A 751 -44.73 -12.74 -5.67
N GLY A 752 -44.76 -14.07 -5.62
CA GLY A 752 -45.99 -14.82 -5.38
C GLY A 752 -47.04 -14.58 -6.47
N ALA A 753 -48.26 -14.19 -6.09
CA ALA A 753 -49.32 -13.77 -7.00
C ALA A 753 -49.26 -12.28 -7.40
N TYR A 754 -48.36 -11.49 -6.81
CA TYR A 754 -48.52 -10.04 -6.71
C TYR A 754 -47.46 -9.24 -7.49
N GLU A 755 -47.91 -8.16 -8.12
CA GLU A 755 -47.07 -7.09 -8.66
C GLU A 755 -46.97 -5.96 -7.63
N TYR A 756 -45.76 -5.54 -7.28
CA TYR A 756 -45.53 -4.44 -6.35
C TYR A 756 -45.22 -3.17 -7.14
N GLN A 757 -46.09 -2.17 -7.00
CA GLN A 757 -45.88 -0.84 -7.55
C GLN A 757 -45.47 0.12 -6.44
N LEU A 758 -44.74 1.17 -6.82
CA LEU A 758 -44.21 2.18 -5.92
C LEU A 758 -45.20 3.36 -5.82
N PHE A 759 -45.63 3.70 -4.61
CA PHE A 759 -46.57 4.78 -4.33
C PHE A 759 -45.96 5.76 -3.32
N ARG A 760 -46.15 7.06 -3.55
CA ARG A 760 -45.93 8.11 -2.54
C ARG A 760 -47.17 8.24 -1.66
N GLY A 761 -46.99 8.43 -0.37
CA GLY A 761 -48.05 8.43 0.63
C GLY A 761 -48.46 7.03 1.07
N GLY A 762 -48.83 6.86 2.35
CA GLY A 762 -49.55 5.70 2.86
C GLY A 762 -51.06 5.90 2.83
N TYR A 763 -51.78 5.00 3.52
CA TYR A 763 -53.17 5.21 3.94
C TYR A 763 -53.25 5.81 5.35
N SER A 764 -52.22 5.65 6.18
CA SER A 764 -52.12 6.31 7.49
C SER A 764 -51.98 7.83 7.34
N GLY A 765 -52.63 8.60 8.20
CA GLY A 765 -52.39 10.04 8.29
C GLY A 765 -50.92 10.35 8.60
N GLY A 766 -50.41 11.47 8.07
CA GLY A 766 -49.02 11.92 8.29
C GLY A 766 -47.97 11.31 7.37
N SER A 767 -48.23 10.16 6.75
CA SER A 767 -47.28 9.45 5.85
C SER A 767 -47.15 10.05 4.45
N GLY A 768 -47.61 11.29 4.21
CA GLY A 768 -47.88 11.82 2.87
C GLY A 768 -46.67 11.87 1.93
N ASP A 769 -45.47 11.99 2.48
CA ASP A 769 -44.21 12.12 1.76
C ASP A 769 -43.35 10.83 1.78
N ASP A 770 -43.73 9.82 2.58
CA ASP A 770 -43.13 8.47 2.53
C ASP A 770 -43.37 7.80 1.16
N TRP A 771 -42.59 6.75 0.86
CA TRP A 771 -42.82 5.90 -0.31
C TRP A 771 -42.85 4.42 0.04
N PHE A 772 -43.84 3.72 -0.52
CA PHE A 772 -44.14 2.33 -0.21
C PHE A 772 -44.25 1.47 -1.47
N LEU A 773 -43.84 0.21 -1.38
CA LEU A 773 -44.25 -0.83 -2.32
C LEU A 773 -45.63 -1.37 -1.89
N ARG A 774 -46.62 -1.28 -2.78
CA ARG A 774 -47.94 -1.91 -2.59
C ARG A 774 -48.34 -2.75 -3.80
N ASN A 775 -49.05 -3.83 -3.53
CA ASN A 775 -49.77 -4.63 -4.52
C ASN A 775 -51.30 -4.41 -4.46
N THR A 776 -51.72 -3.29 -3.88
CA THR A 776 -53.11 -2.84 -3.83
C THR A 776 -53.22 -1.36 -4.14
N MET A 777 -54.27 -1.01 -4.89
CA MET A 777 -54.71 0.38 -5.11
C MET A 777 -56.07 0.59 -4.43
N PRO A 778 -56.33 1.74 -3.80
CA PRO A 778 -57.67 2.04 -3.30
C PRO A 778 -58.62 2.28 -4.47
N VAL A 779 -59.90 1.90 -4.34
CA VAL A 779 -60.95 2.63 -5.08
C VAL A 779 -61.21 3.94 -4.35
N THR A 780 -61.14 5.05 -5.06
CA THR A 780 -61.87 6.25 -4.63
C THR A 780 -63.35 6.02 -4.87
N PRO A 781 -64.23 6.17 -3.87
CA PRO A 781 -65.67 6.21 -4.10
C PRO A 781 -65.99 7.35 -5.07
N ALA A 782 -66.81 7.07 -6.07
CA ALA A 782 -67.59 8.12 -6.71
C ALA A 782 -68.69 8.53 -5.72
N GLU A 783 -68.78 9.82 -5.44
CA GLU A 783 -69.68 10.45 -4.46
C GLU A 783 -69.33 10.21 -2.98
N SER A 784 -69.63 11.21 -2.15
CA SER A 784 -69.37 11.19 -0.70
C SER A 784 -70.52 10.53 0.04
N PRO A 785 -70.25 9.63 1.02
CA PRO A 785 -71.24 9.27 2.01
C PRO A 785 -71.75 10.51 2.76
N GLY A 786 -73.04 10.52 3.11
CA GLY A 786 -73.62 11.54 3.97
C GLY A 786 -73.13 11.41 5.41
N ALA A 787 -73.09 12.52 6.15
CA ALA A 787 -72.63 12.53 7.54
C ALA A 787 -73.53 11.66 8.43
N GLY A 788 -72.97 10.61 9.05
CA GLY A 788 -73.70 9.75 10.00
C GLY A 788 -73.18 8.33 10.19
N GLN A 789 -72.30 7.81 9.32
CA GLN A 789 -71.74 6.45 9.48
C GLN A 789 -70.43 6.44 10.29
N PRO A 790 -70.17 5.37 11.07
CA PRO A 790 -68.93 5.23 11.85
C PRO A 790 -67.71 5.03 10.94
N ALA A 791 -66.56 5.51 11.38
CA ALA A 791 -65.28 5.30 10.69
C ALA A 791 -64.67 3.92 10.98
N ALA A 792 -63.69 3.53 10.14
CA ALA A 792 -62.91 2.28 10.16
C ALA A 792 -63.52 1.04 9.48
N GLU A 793 -63.76 1.15 8.16
CA GLU A 793 -63.61 0.01 7.24
C GLU A 793 -62.62 0.43 6.13
N VAL A 794 -61.70 -0.46 5.75
CA VAL A 794 -60.67 -0.15 4.74
C VAL A 794 -61.36 -0.03 3.37
N PRO A 795 -61.14 1.06 2.60
CA PRO A 795 -61.82 1.24 1.31
C PRO A 795 -61.51 0.07 0.35
N PRO A 796 -62.46 -0.35 -0.51
CA PRO A 796 -62.26 -1.51 -1.36
C PRO A 796 -60.98 -1.39 -2.20
N GLN A 797 -60.13 -2.41 -2.16
CA GLN A 797 -58.82 -2.39 -2.83
C GLN A 797 -58.83 -3.24 -4.10
N ILE A 798 -58.36 -2.63 -5.19
CA ILE A 798 -58.01 -3.30 -6.44
C ILE A 798 -56.67 -4.01 -6.23
N VAL A 799 -56.67 -5.34 -6.33
CA VAL A 799 -55.44 -6.15 -6.20
C VAL A 799 -54.64 -6.11 -7.52
N LEU A 800 -53.36 -5.80 -7.40
CA LEU A 800 -52.39 -5.83 -8.48
C LEU A 800 -51.84 -7.25 -8.64
N TYR A 801 -52.66 -8.18 -9.13
CA TYR A 801 -52.16 -9.49 -9.55
C TYR A 801 -51.18 -9.33 -10.70
N ARG A 802 -50.06 -10.07 -10.65
CA ARG A 802 -49.09 -10.06 -11.75
C ARG A 802 -49.65 -10.77 -13.00
N PRO A 803 -49.30 -10.34 -14.23
CA PRO A 803 -49.83 -10.90 -15.49
C PRO A 803 -49.80 -12.43 -15.59
N GLU A 804 -48.75 -13.06 -15.04
CA GLU A 804 -48.57 -14.51 -15.00
C GLU A 804 -49.73 -15.25 -14.32
N VAL A 805 -50.39 -14.62 -13.33
CA VAL A 805 -51.51 -15.25 -12.61
C VAL A 805 -52.68 -15.49 -13.56
N ALA A 806 -53.08 -14.48 -14.33
CA ALA A 806 -54.15 -14.61 -15.33
C ALA A 806 -53.78 -15.57 -16.48
N LEU A 807 -52.48 -15.76 -16.74
CA LEU A 807 -51.94 -16.66 -17.76
C LEU A 807 -51.93 -18.14 -17.32
N TYR A 808 -51.59 -18.42 -16.05
CA TYR A 808 -51.39 -19.78 -15.54
C TYR A 808 -52.62 -20.37 -14.85
N SER A 809 -53.55 -19.53 -14.37
CA SER A 809 -54.81 -19.97 -13.76
C SER A 809 -55.70 -20.85 -14.67
N PRO A 810 -55.89 -20.58 -15.99
CA PRO A 810 -56.75 -21.39 -16.84
C PRO A 810 -56.13 -22.71 -17.34
N VAL A 811 -54.90 -23.05 -16.93
CA VAL A 811 -54.15 -24.22 -17.46
C VAL A 811 -54.89 -25.54 -17.17
N ALA A 812 -55.46 -25.71 -15.97
CA ALA A 812 -56.23 -26.92 -15.62
C ALA A 812 -57.47 -27.10 -16.51
N GLY A 813 -58.25 -26.04 -16.70
CA GLY A 813 -59.41 -26.05 -17.60
C GLY A 813 -59.03 -26.35 -19.05
N LEU A 814 -57.97 -25.72 -19.56
CA LEU A 814 -57.48 -25.97 -20.93
C LEU A 814 -56.90 -27.38 -21.12
N ALA A 815 -56.30 -27.97 -20.09
CA ALA A 815 -55.89 -29.37 -20.10
C ALA A 815 -57.11 -30.32 -20.16
N ARG A 816 -58.21 -30.00 -19.47
CA ARG A 816 -59.49 -30.71 -19.63
C ARG A 816 -60.09 -30.51 -21.03
N THR A 817 -60.06 -29.30 -21.61
CA THR A 817 -60.45 -29.05 -23.01
C THR A 817 -59.67 -29.94 -23.99
N LEU A 818 -58.35 -30.06 -23.82
CA LEU A 818 -57.49 -30.92 -24.65
C LEU A 818 -57.87 -32.42 -24.53
N GLY A 819 -58.19 -32.88 -23.32
CA GLY A 819 -58.72 -34.22 -23.06
C GLY A 819 -60.12 -34.45 -23.62
N ALA A 820 -61.00 -33.43 -23.57
CA ALA A 820 -62.38 -33.50 -24.03
C ALA A 820 -62.45 -33.65 -25.55
N ALA A 821 -61.66 -32.82 -26.24
CA ALA A 821 -61.50 -32.82 -27.68
C ALA A 821 -61.03 -34.18 -28.21
N THR A 822 -60.13 -34.85 -27.50
CA THR A 822 -59.62 -36.17 -27.89
C THR A 822 -60.61 -37.31 -27.59
N ILE A 823 -61.30 -37.33 -26.45
CA ILE A 823 -62.15 -38.48 -26.08
C ILE A 823 -63.55 -38.48 -26.72
N GLY A 824 -64.22 -37.33 -26.83
CA GLY A 824 -65.67 -37.32 -27.13
C GLY A 824 -66.27 -36.01 -27.63
N ARG A 825 -65.73 -34.84 -27.26
CA ARG A 825 -66.25 -33.52 -27.69
C ARG A 825 -66.14 -33.31 -29.20
N LEU A 826 -65.09 -33.87 -29.79
CA LEU A 826 -64.89 -33.97 -31.24
C LEU A 826 -64.93 -35.46 -31.66
N GLY A 827 -65.68 -36.32 -30.97
CA GLY A 827 -65.50 -37.78 -31.05
C GLY A 827 -66.71 -38.62 -30.68
N THR A 828 -67.82 -38.49 -31.39
CA THR A 828 -68.95 -39.42 -31.24
C THR A 828 -68.62 -40.82 -31.75
N LEU A 829 -69.45 -41.81 -31.41
CA LEU A 829 -69.34 -43.19 -31.91
C LEU A 829 -69.09 -43.27 -33.43
N HIS A 830 -69.90 -42.53 -34.20
CA HIS A 830 -69.88 -42.55 -35.67
C HIS A 830 -68.55 -42.05 -36.27
N GLU A 831 -67.74 -41.33 -35.50
CA GLU A 831 -66.46 -40.77 -35.94
C GLU A 831 -65.26 -41.70 -35.65
N ARG A 832 -65.47 -42.79 -34.88
CA ARG A 832 -64.46 -43.86 -34.65
C ARG A 832 -64.87 -45.18 -35.33
N VAL A 833 -66.11 -45.60 -35.10
CA VAL A 833 -66.66 -46.83 -35.68
C VAL A 833 -67.17 -46.59 -37.11
N GLY A 834 -67.34 -45.34 -37.54
CA GLY A 834 -68.00 -45.03 -38.81
C GLY A 834 -69.52 -45.18 -38.69
N GLU A 835 -70.24 -44.84 -39.76
CA GLU A 835 -71.69 -45.05 -39.82
C GLU A 835 -72.04 -46.53 -39.68
N GLN A 836 -73.05 -46.83 -38.88
CA GLN A 836 -73.52 -48.21 -38.70
C GLN A 836 -73.84 -48.92 -40.02
N GLU A 837 -74.42 -48.21 -40.99
CA GLU A 837 -74.81 -48.78 -42.29
C GLU A 837 -73.61 -49.24 -43.12
N ASN A 838 -72.45 -48.62 -42.92
CA ASN A 838 -71.25 -49.01 -43.65
C ASN A 838 -70.70 -50.36 -43.19
N LEU A 839 -71.17 -50.87 -42.05
CA LEU A 839 -70.73 -52.11 -41.41
C LEU A 839 -71.75 -53.26 -41.47
N ARG A 840 -73.03 -53.00 -41.81
CA ARG A 840 -74.09 -54.04 -41.79
C ARG A 840 -73.84 -55.18 -42.79
N ASP A 841 -73.17 -54.90 -43.89
CA ASP A 841 -73.01 -55.83 -45.03
C ASP A 841 -71.67 -56.60 -45.02
N LEU A 842 -70.85 -56.48 -43.96
CA LEU A 842 -69.47 -56.97 -43.90
C LEU A 842 -69.33 -58.41 -43.33
N GLY A 843 -70.11 -59.35 -43.87
CA GLY A 843 -70.16 -60.73 -43.36
C GLY A 843 -68.96 -61.63 -43.73
N GLY A 844 -68.72 -62.65 -42.90
CA GLY A 844 -67.87 -63.80 -43.18
C GLY A 844 -66.40 -63.64 -42.78
N ARG A 845 -66.09 -63.02 -41.62
CA ARG A 845 -64.70 -62.67 -41.24
C ARG A 845 -64.37 -62.88 -39.76
N SER A 846 -63.07 -63.02 -39.47
CA SER A 846 -62.54 -63.11 -38.11
C SER A 846 -63.11 -62.00 -37.21
N PRO A 847 -63.58 -62.30 -35.98
CA PRO A 847 -64.09 -61.29 -35.07
C PRO A 847 -62.97 -60.44 -34.43
N TYR A 848 -61.70 -60.72 -34.72
CA TYR A 848 -60.53 -60.02 -34.17
C TYR A 848 -59.78 -59.23 -35.23
N ALA A 849 -59.26 -58.05 -34.85
CA ALA A 849 -58.32 -57.24 -35.62
C ALA A 849 -58.71 -57.04 -37.10
N ASN A 850 -59.92 -56.55 -37.35
CA ASN A 850 -60.59 -56.54 -38.66
C ASN A 850 -61.04 -55.13 -39.13
N GLY A 851 -60.55 -54.07 -38.48
CA GLY A 851 -60.80 -52.69 -38.87
C GLY A 851 -59.88 -51.71 -38.17
N ALA A 852 -59.45 -50.67 -38.89
CA ALA A 852 -58.71 -49.54 -38.35
C ALA A 852 -59.31 -48.21 -38.84
N TRP A 853 -59.14 -47.17 -38.04
CA TRP A 853 -59.58 -45.82 -38.36
C TRP A 853 -58.50 -44.81 -38.02
N ALA A 854 -58.45 -43.72 -38.78
CA ALA A 854 -57.58 -42.59 -38.52
C ALA A 854 -58.31 -41.29 -38.83
N ARG A 855 -58.07 -40.26 -38.02
CA ARG A 855 -58.74 -38.96 -38.16
C ARG A 855 -57.86 -37.80 -37.72
N VAL A 856 -58.08 -36.65 -38.34
CA VAL A 856 -57.56 -35.36 -37.92
C VAL A 856 -58.71 -34.44 -37.56
N PHE A 857 -58.48 -33.55 -36.61
CA PHE A 857 -59.47 -32.57 -36.17
C PHE A 857 -58.81 -31.25 -35.79
N GLY A 858 -59.55 -30.16 -36.00
CA GLY A 858 -59.16 -28.82 -35.60
C GLY A 858 -60.35 -28.09 -34.96
N GLU A 859 -60.09 -27.31 -33.92
CA GLU A 859 -61.09 -26.53 -33.20
C GLU A 859 -60.51 -25.14 -32.88
N ARG A 860 -61.17 -24.07 -33.33
CA ARG A 860 -60.86 -22.71 -32.91
C ARG A 860 -61.82 -22.31 -31.80
N VAL A 861 -61.29 -22.08 -30.61
CA VAL A 861 -62.09 -21.88 -29.39
C VAL A 861 -61.70 -20.58 -28.66
N GLN A 862 -62.72 -19.93 -28.12
CA GLN A 862 -62.63 -18.78 -27.23
C GLN A 862 -63.30 -19.14 -25.90
N SER A 863 -62.53 -19.20 -24.83
CA SER A 863 -63.00 -19.57 -23.49
C SER A 863 -62.85 -18.39 -22.53
N ARG A 864 -63.80 -18.24 -21.60
CA ARG A 864 -63.74 -17.37 -20.42
C ARG A 864 -64.13 -18.16 -19.18
N TRP A 865 -63.39 -17.94 -18.10
CA TRP A 865 -63.71 -18.40 -16.75
C TRP A 865 -63.86 -17.20 -15.84
N SER A 866 -64.88 -17.18 -14.97
CA SER A 866 -64.98 -16.19 -13.89
C SER A 866 -64.18 -16.64 -12.67
N GLY A 867 -63.70 -15.69 -11.89
CA GLY A 867 -62.71 -15.98 -10.85
C GLY A 867 -61.96 -14.73 -10.43
N ASP A 868 -60.93 -14.89 -9.60
CA ASP A 868 -60.17 -13.76 -9.04
C ASP A 868 -59.38 -12.99 -10.12
N VAL A 869 -59.04 -13.67 -11.23
CA VAL A 869 -58.36 -13.09 -12.40
C VAL A 869 -59.16 -13.21 -13.71
N ASP A 870 -60.42 -13.64 -13.65
CA ASP A 870 -61.40 -13.61 -14.75
C ASP A 870 -60.84 -14.02 -16.14
N SER A 871 -60.01 -15.08 -16.18
CA SER A 871 -59.17 -15.44 -17.34
C SER A 871 -59.96 -15.76 -18.61
N ARG A 872 -59.32 -15.50 -19.76
CA ARG A 872 -59.83 -15.69 -21.11
C ARG A 872 -58.73 -16.21 -22.02
N ALA A 873 -59.02 -17.22 -22.84
CA ALA A 873 -58.09 -17.75 -23.82
C ALA A 873 -58.73 -17.78 -25.21
N THR A 874 -58.04 -17.27 -26.22
CA THR A 874 -58.38 -17.46 -27.63
C THR A 874 -57.30 -18.33 -28.26
N GLY A 875 -57.67 -19.53 -28.71
CA GLY A 875 -56.72 -20.51 -29.20
C GLY A 875 -57.23 -21.36 -30.37
N SER A 876 -56.35 -22.25 -30.81
CA SER A 876 -56.61 -23.28 -31.80
C SER A 876 -56.07 -24.61 -31.27
N LEU A 877 -56.94 -25.61 -31.22
CA LEU A 877 -56.62 -27.00 -31.00
C LEU A 877 -56.45 -27.70 -32.36
N PHE A 878 -55.43 -28.53 -32.48
CA PHE A 878 -55.27 -29.50 -33.56
C PHE A 878 -54.93 -30.86 -32.97
N GLY A 879 -55.45 -31.94 -33.55
CA GLY A 879 -55.09 -33.28 -33.14
C GLY A 879 -55.25 -34.32 -34.24
N ALA A 880 -54.53 -35.42 -34.05
CA ALA A 880 -54.59 -36.61 -34.89
C ALA A 880 -54.80 -37.83 -34.00
N GLN A 881 -55.60 -38.78 -34.48
CA GLN A 881 -55.90 -40.04 -33.81
C GLN A 881 -55.85 -41.20 -34.80
N ALA A 882 -55.40 -42.35 -34.31
CA ALA A 882 -55.47 -43.62 -35.04
C ALA A 882 -55.85 -44.75 -34.06
N GLY A 883 -56.77 -45.61 -34.47
CA GLY A 883 -57.28 -46.70 -33.65
C GLY A 883 -57.51 -47.99 -34.44
N LEU A 884 -57.56 -49.09 -33.69
CA LEU A 884 -57.72 -50.45 -34.17
C LEU A 884 -58.87 -51.11 -33.41
N ASP A 885 -59.82 -51.71 -34.13
CA ASP A 885 -60.83 -52.59 -33.54
C ASP A 885 -60.15 -53.93 -33.20
N LEU A 886 -60.02 -54.22 -31.91
CA LEU A 886 -59.48 -55.49 -31.44
C LEU A 886 -60.54 -56.61 -31.52
N ILE A 887 -61.80 -56.25 -31.30
CA ILE A 887 -62.98 -57.12 -31.38
C ILE A 887 -64.06 -56.42 -32.21
N ARG A 888 -64.68 -57.13 -33.14
CA ARG A 888 -65.96 -56.77 -33.80
C ARG A 888 -66.70 -58.07 -34.08
N THR A 889 -67.71 -58.38 -33.27
CA THR A 889 -68.49 -59.61 -33.46
C THR A 889 -69.41 -59.49 -34.68
N GLU A 890 -69.69 -60.61 -35.33
CA GLU A 890 -70.90 -60.74 -36.14
C GLU A 890 -72.15 -60.72 -35.22
N PRO A 891 -73.36 -60.48 -35.75
CA PRO A 891 -74.57 -60.45 -34.93
C PRO A 891 -74.86 -61.81 -34.28
N TYR A 892 -74.83 -61.88 -32.95
CA TYR A 892 -75.17 -63.10 -32.22
C TYR A 892 -76.67 -63.21 -31.93
N ALA A 893 -77.10 -64.34 -31.36
CA ALA A 893 -78.51 -64.68 -31.14
C ALA A 893 -79.27 -63.52 -30.46
N GLY A 894 -80.33 -63.04 -31.14
CA GLY A 894 -81.08 -61.83 -30.78
C GLY A 894 -80.82 -60.62 -31.69
N GLY A 895 -79.69 -60.59 -32.42
CA GLY A 895 -79.32 -59.50 -33.34
C GLY A 895 -78.40 -58.43 -32.73
N HIS A 896 -77.74 -58.74 -31.61
CA HIS A 896 -76.78 -57.85 -30.95
C HIS A 896 -75.36 -58.04 -31.51
N ARG A 897 -74.53 -57.00 -31.45
CA ARG A 897 -73.10 -57.08 -31.80
C ARG A 897 -72.25 -56.19 -30.89
N ASP A 898 -71.02 -56.61 -30.63
CA ASP A 898 -70.08 -55.91 -29.76
C ASP A 898 -68.78 -55.55 -30.49
N HIS A 899 -68.36 -54.30 -30.34
CA HIS A 899 -67.12 -53.76 -30.89
C HIS A 899 -66.24 -53.32 -29.71
N ALA A 900 -64.95 -53.62 -29.74
CA ALA A 900 -64.00 -53.10 -28.75
C ALA A 900 -62.64 -52.84 -29.39
N GLY A 901 -61.95 -51.79 -28.97
CA GLY A 901 -60.69 -51.39 -29.58
C GLY A 901 -59.87 -50.42 -28.76
N VAL A 902 -58.70 -50.08 -29.30
CA VAL A 902 -57.74 -49.15 -28.70
C VAL A 902 -57.33 -48.08 -29.70
N TYR A 903 -56.94 -46.91 -29.21
CA TYR A 903 -56.43 -45.82 -30.04
C TYR A 903 -55.31 -45.05 -29.35
N VAL A 904 -54.48 -44.43 -30.19
CA VAL A 904 -53.51 -43.41 -29.79
C VAL A 904 -53.94 -42.06 -30.35
N ALA A 905 -53.62 -41.00 -29.62
CA ALA A 905 -53.81 -39.62 -30.04
C ALA A 905 -52.52 -38.82 -29.85
N HIS A 906 -52.37 -37.77 -30.65
CA HIS A 906 -51.55 -36.62 -30.28
C HIS A 906 -52.33 -35.34 -30.54
N SER A 907 -52.30 -34.40 -29.59
CA SER A 907 -53.08 -33.16 -29.68
C SER A 907 -52.29 -31.99 -29.11
N ARG A 908 -52.42 -30.82 -29.75
CA ARG A 908 -51.77 -29.56 -29.40
C ARG A 908 -52.80 -28.44 -29.42
N TYR A 909 -52.83 -27.67 -28.34
CA TYR A 909 -53.61 -26.45 -28.18
C TYR A 909 -52.67 -25.25 -28.04
N THR A 910 -52.85 -24.24 -28.90
CA THR A 910 -52.07 -23.02 -28.87
C THR A 910 -52.98 -21.80 -28.72
N ALA A 911 -52.84 -21.07 -27.62
CA ALA A 911 -53.49 -19.77 -27.38
C ALA A 911 -52.46 -18.64 -27.54
N PRO A 912 -52.36 -17.99 -28.72
CA PRO A 912 -51.47 -16.83 -28.93
C PRO A 912 -51.94 -15.57 -28.17
N ARG A 913 -53.16 -15.59 -27.61
CA ARG A 913 -53.71 -14.53 -26.77
C ARG A 913 -54.44 -15.13 -25.56
N VAL A 914 -53.84 -14.97 -24.39
CA VAL A 914 -54.52 -15.09 -23.09
C VAL A 914 -54.69 -13.69 -22.50
N SER A 915 -55.83 -13.42 -21.87
CA SER A 915 -56.11 -12.17 -21.17
C SER A 915 -56.92 -12.39 -19.89
N GLY A 916 -56.90 -11.44 -18.96
CA GLY A 916 -57.63 -11.55 -17.69
C GLY A 916 -57.61 -10.24 -16.91
N PHE A 917 -57.83 -10.34 -15.61
CA PHE A 917 -57.60 -9.26 -14.66
C PHE A 917 -56.21 -9.40 -14.04
N ALA A 918 -55.35 -8.43 -14.32
CA ALA A 918 -53.99 -8.30 -13.78
C ALA A 918 -53.60 -6.82 -13.82
N LEU A 919 -52.68 -6.38 -12.95
CA LEU A 919 -52.27 -4.97 -12.82
C LEU A 919 -53.48 -4.02 -12.65
N GLY A 920 -54.48 -4.45 -11.87
CA GLY A 920 -55.74 -3.73 -11.69
C GLY A 920 -56.62 -3.59 -12.94
N THR A 921 -56.21 -4.14 -14.08
CA THR A 921 -56.81 -3.89 -15.40
C THR A 921 -57.59 -5.11 -15.88
N GLN A 922 -58.90 -4.94 -16.12
CA GLN A 922 -59.76 -5.98 -16.68
C GLN A 922 -59.47 -6.23 -18.18
N LYS A 923 -59.48 -7.51 -18.59
CA LYS A 923 -59.22 -7.98 -19.96
C LYS A 923 -57.82 -7.68 -20.53
N LEU A 924 -56.85 -7.34 -19.68
CA LEU A 924 -55.44 -7.11 -20.06
C LEU A 924 -54.87 -8.35 -20.76
N ARG A 925 -54.18 -8.19 -21.90
CA ARG A 925 -53.43 -9.29 -22.53
C ARG A 925 -52.18 -9.57 -21.71
N VAL A 926 -51.98 -10.83 -21.34
CA VAL A 926 -50.92 -11.22 -20.39
C VAL A 926 -49.88 -12.18 -20.98
N GLY A 927 -50.17 -12.81 -22.12
CA GLY A 927 -49.20 -13.68 -22.79
C GLY A 927 -49.80 -14.66 -23.79
N ARG A 928 -49.03 -15.72 -24.02
CA ARG A 928 -49.34 -16.87 -24.86
C ARG A 928 -49.12 -18.18 -24.12
N LEU A 929 -49.94 -19.18 -24.43
CA LEU A 929 -49.97 -20.46 -23.74
C LEU A 929 -50.07 -21.60 -24.76
N GLU A 930 -49.32 -22.65 -24.54
CA GLU A 930 -49.34 -23.88 -25.34
C GLU A 930 -49.46 -25.11 -24.42
N LEU A 931 -50.32 -26.05 -24.81
CA LEU A 931 -50.47 -27.35 -24.18
C LEU A 931 -50.39 -28.41 -25.28
N GLN A 932 -49.58 -29.45 -25.12
CA GLN A 932 -49.52 -30.54 -26.10
C GLN A 932 -49.21 -31.88 -25.44
N GLY A 933 -49.59 -32.99 -26.08
CA GLY A 933 -49.14 -34.30 -25.64
C GLY A 933 -49.87 -35.48 -26.26
N PRO A 934 -49.37 -36.70 -25.99
CA PRO A 934 -50.01 -37.95 -26.43
C PRO A 934 -51.19 -38.34 -25.53
N ALA A 935 -52.12 -39.12 -26.08
CA ALA A 935 -53.11 -39.86 -25.31
C ALA A 935 -53.20 -41.30 -25.78
N ILE A 936 -53.65 -42.18 -24.87
CA ILE A 936 -54.00 -43.56 -25.16
C ILE A 936 -55.41 -43.78 -24.61
N GLY A 937 -56.28 -44.41 -25.40
CA GLY A 937 -57.63 -44.75 -24.97
C GLY A 937 -58.09 -46.11 -25.47
N ALA A 938 -59.13 -46.63 -24.82
CA ALA A 938 -59.84 -47.84 -25.18
C ALA A 938 -61.34 -47.53 -25.28
N TYR A 939 -62.04 -48.25 -26.14
CA TYR A 939 -63.49 -48.12 -26.34
C TYR A 939 -64.15 -49.50 -26.42
N TRP A 940 -65.40 -49.55 -25.98
CA TRP A 940 -66.34 -50.65 -26.21
C TRP A 940 -67.69 -50.07 -26.65
N THR A 941 -68.26 -50.61 -27.71
CA THR A 941 -69.58 -50.25 -28.21
C THR A 941 -70.43 -51.51 -28.35
N HIS A 942 -71.56 -51.53 -27.65
CA HIS A 942 -72.61 -52.51 -27.84
C HIS A 942 -73.69 -51.95 -28.78
N PHE A 943 -74.15 -52.75 -29.73
CA PHE A 943 -75.29 -52.42 -30.59
C PHE A 943 -76.40 -53.46 -30.44
N GLY A 944 -77.63 -53.00 -30.28
CA GLY A 944 -78.82 -53.85 -30.24
C GLY A 944 -79.57 -53.94 -31.58
N PRO A 945 -80.66 -54.74 -31.64
CA PRO A 945 -81.18 -55.26 -32.91
C PRO A 945 -81.83 -54.22 -33.83
N SER A 946 -82.40 -53.15 -33.28
CA SER A 946 -82.92 -52.00 -34.06
C SER A 946 -81.84 -51.00 -34.46
N GLY A 947 -80.58 -51.20 -34.07
CA GLY A 947 -79.45 -50.29 -34.28
C GLY A 947 -79.24 -49.27 -33.17
N TRP A 948 -79.95 -49.37 -32.04
CA TRP A 948 -79.59 -48.62 -30.83
C TRP A 948 -78.21 -49.04 -30.34
N TYR A 949 -77.50 -48.14 -29.65
CA TYR A 949 -76.18 -48.42 -29.11
C TYR A 949 -75.95 -47.86 -27.71
N LEU A 950 -74.97 -48.46 -27.04
CA LEU A 950 -74.27 -47.91 -25.89
C LEU A 950 -72.76 -47.96 -26.19
N ASP A 951 -72.10 -46.81 -26.10
CA ASP A 951 -70.69 -46.60 -26.41
C ASP A 951 -69.96 -46.09 -25.16
N THR A 952 -68.86 -46.74 -24.80
CA THR A 952 -68.04 -46.42 -23.62
C THR A 952 -66.61 -46.17 -24.07
N VAL A 953 -66.00 -45.07 -23.61
CA VAL A 953 -64.61 -44.72 -23.90
C VAL A 953 -63.89 -44.36 -22.61
N VAL A 954 -62.65 -44.84 -22.44
CA VAL A 954 -61.75 -44.40 -21.36
C VAL A 954 -60.41 -43.99 -21.97
N GLN A 955 -59.90 -42.82 -21.56
CA GLN A 955 -58.66 -42.25 -22.06
C GLN A 955 -57.78 -41.77 -20.90
N THR A 956 -56.46 -41.92 -21.07
CA THR A 956 -55.47 -41.15 -20.32
C THR A 956 -54.61 -40.34 -21.30
N ASN A 957 -54.33 -39.09 -20.96
CA ASN A 957 -53.49 -38.20 -21.75
C ASN A 957 -52.38 -37.61 -20.90
N TRP A 958 -51.23 -37.40 -21.50
CA TRP A 958 -50.16 -36.59 -20.92
C TRP A 958 -50.20 -35.21 -21.54
N VAL A 959 -49.81 -34.18 -20.79
CA VAL A 959 -49.80 -32.80 -21.28
C VAL A 959 -48.56 -32.07 -20.80
N ASP A 960 -47.74 -31.62 -21.74
CA ASP A 960 -46.68 -30.65 -21.52
C ASP A 960 -47.26 -29.25 -21.72
N VAL A 961 -47.00 -28.36 -20.77
CA VAL A 961 -47.49 -26.98 -20.75
C VAL A 961 -46.31 -26.03 -20.89
N LYS A 962 -46.41 -25.07 -21.80
CA LYS A 962 -45.46 -23.96 -21.96
C LYS A 962 -46.22 -22.65 -21.99
N ALA A 963 -45.98 -21.81 -21.00
CA ALA A 963 -46.63 -20.52 -20.84
C ALA A 963 -45.59 -19.40 -20.85
N GLN A 964 -45.77 -18.41 -21.72
CA GLN A 964 -44.88 -17.25 -21.83
C GLN A 964 -45.69 -15.98 -21.64
N SER A 965 -45.32 -15.24 -20.59
CA SER A 965 -45.83 -13.91 -20.29
C SER A 965 -45.36 -12.92 -21.33
N ASP A 966 -46.21 -11.95 -21.69
CA ASP A 966 -45.78 -10.75 -22.41
C ASP A 966 -44.82 -9.89 -21.54
N TYR A 967 -44.79 -10.14 -20.22
CA TYR A 967 -43.97 -9.46 -19.21
C TYR A 967 -42.73 -10.28 -18.81
N GLY A 968 -42.22 -11.09 -19.74
CA GLY A 968 -40.91 -11.77 -19.68
C GLY A 968 -40.87 -13.12 -18.98
N ALA A 969 -41.71 -13.35 -17.98
CA ALA A 969 -41.73 -14.61 -17.23
C ALA A 969 -42.13 -15.82 -18.10
N MET A 970 -41.51 -16.97 -17.84
CA MET A 970 -41.83 -18.24 -18.49
C MET A 970 -42.08 -19.32 -17.44
N LEU A 971 -43.06 -20.17 -17.71
CA LEU A 971 -43.38 -21.37 -16.95
C LEU A 971 -43.43 -22.55 -17.91
N SER A 972 -42.80 -23.66 -17.53
CA SER A 972 -43.03 -24.97 -18.14
C SER A 972 -43.37 -25.97 -17.06
N THR A 973 -44.36 -26.83 -17.30
CA THR A 973 -44.72 -27.95 -16.43
C THR A 973 -45.27 -29.11 -17.26
N SER A 974 -45.50 -30.27 -16.64
CA SER A 974 -46.16 -31.42 -17.23
C SER A 974 -47.26 -31.96 -16.31
N GLY A 975 -48.28 -32.59 -16.87
CA GLY A 975 -49.39 -33.17 -16.13
C GLY A 975 -49.97 -34.40 -16.83
N ARG A 976 -50.99 -34.98 -16.19
CA ARG A 976 -51.72 -36.14 -16.69
C ARG A 976 -53.23 -35.93 -16.54
N GLY A 977 -53.96 -36.18 -17.61
CA GLY A 977 -55.41 -36.27 -17.64
C GLY A 977 -55.91 -37.71 -17.65
N TRP A 978 -57.12 -37.85 -17.13
CA TRP A 978 -58.00 -39.01 -17.29
C TRP A 978 -59.36 -38.51 -17.77
N SER A 979 -60.01 -39.27 -18.64
CA SER A 979 -61.38 -38.99 -19.07
C SER A 979 -62.11 -40.29 -19.35
N ALA A 980 -63.42 -40.30 -19.06
CA ALA A 980 -64.31 -41.42 -19.34
C ALA A 980 -65.61 -40.88 -19.94
N SER A 981 -66.11 -41.51 -21.00
CA SER A 981 -67.32 -41.11 -21.71
C SER A 981 -68.27 -42.29 -21.86
N LEU A 982 -69.57 -42.03 -21.74
CA LEU A 982 -70.66 -42.96 -21.98
C LEU A 982 -71.68 -42.28 -22.89
N GLU A 983 -71.83 -42.75 -24.13
CA GLU A 983 -72.77 -42.25 -25.14
C GLU A 983 -73.80 -43.32 -25.48
N GLY A 984 -75.05 -42.92 -25.76
CA GLY A 984 -76.08 -43.83 -26.26
C GLY A 984 -77.01 -43.12 -27.22
N GLY A 985 -77.49 -43.85 -28.23
CA GLY A 985 -78.37 -43.30 -29.26
C GLY A 985 -79.31 -44.33 -29.86
N TYR A 986 -80.43 -43.85 -30.40
CA TYR A 986 -81.51 -44.70 -30.93
C TYR A 986 -81.92 -44.25 -32.35
N PRO A 987 -81.51 -44.94 -33.43
CA PRO A 987 -81.85 -44.53 -34.78
C PRO A 987 -83.30 -44.89 -35.16
N ILE A 988 -84.05 -43.91 -35.66
CA ILE A 988 -85.42 -44.01 -36.15
C ILE A 988 -85.44 -43.70 -37.65
N ARG A 989 -85.95 -44.61 -38.47
CA ARG A 989 -85.94 -44.49 -39.95
C ARG A 989 -87.30 -44.14 -40.53
N PHE A 990 -87.30 -43.37 -41.61
CA PHE A 990 -88.50 -42.92 -42.30
C PHE A 990 -88.20 -42.54 -43.76
N GLY A 991 -89.25 -42.21 -44.51
CA GLY A 991 -89.18 -41.95 -45.95
C GLY A 991 -89.11 -43.23 -46.79
N ALA A 992 -89.12 -43.07 -48.12
CA ALA A 992 -88.98 -44.18 -49.05
C ALA A 992 -87.66 -44.94 -48.80
N GLU A 993 -87.75 -46.28 -48.79
CA GLU A 993 -86.62 -47.21 -48.57
C GLU A 993 -85.80 -46.97 -47.29
N GLY A 994 -86.33 -46.18 -46.34
CA GLY A 994 -85.62 -45.80 -45.11
C GLY A 994 -84.47 -44.81 -45.33
N ALA A 995 -84.49 -44.05 -46.43
CA ALA A 995 -83.41 -43.12 -46.82
C ALA A 995 -83.14 -42.02 -45.77
N TRP A 996 -84.11 -41.67 -44.93
CA TRP A 996 -83.94 -40.74 -43.81
C TRP A 996 -83.84 -41.48 -42.46
N GLN A 997 -82.93 -41.01 -41.61
CA GLN A 997 -82.78 -41.47 -40.23
C GLN A 997 -82.65 -40.26 -39.29
N ILE A 998 -83.41 -40.25 -38.19
CA ILE A 998 -83.17 -39.36 -37.05
C ILE A 998 -82.73 -40.19 -35.84
N GLU A 999 -81.66 -39.78 -35.19
CA GLU A 999 -81.06 -40.48 -34.06
C GLU A 999 -80.93 -39.49 -32.88
N PRO A 1000 -81.85 -39.52 -31.90
CA PRO A 1000 -81.62 -38.90 -30.60
C PRO A 1000 -80.42 -39.54 -29.90
N GLN A 1001 -79.59 -38.71 -29.26
CA GLN A 1001 -78.33 -39.07 -28.62
C GLN A 1001 -78.25 -38.46 -27.22
N ALA A 1002 -77.70 -39.20 -26.27
CA ALA A 1002 -77.36 -38.73 -24.92
C ALA A 1002 -75.92 -39.14 -24.58
N GLN A 1003 -75.20 -38.28 -23.86
CA GLN A 1003 -73.81 -38.56 -23.45
C GLN A 1003 -73.52 -38.01 -22.06
N LEU A 1004 -72.68 -38.71 -21.31
CA LEU A 1004 -72.00 -38.22 -20.12
C LEU A 1004 -70.49 -38.37 -20.31
N LEU A 1005 -69.75 -37.31 -19.99
CA LEU A 1005 -68.30 -37.25 -20.01
C LEU A 1005 -67.82 -36.83 -18.61
N TRP A 1006 -66.92 -37.60 -18.00
CA TRP A 1006 -66.19 -37.24 -16.78
C TRP A 1006 -64.72 -37.01 -17.11
N GLN A 1007 -64.09 -36.01 -16.47
CA GLN A 1007 -62.70 -35.64 -16.68
C GLN A 1007 -62.00 -35.24 -15.37
N ARG A 1008 -60.73 -35.64 -15.27
CA ARG A 1008 -59.82 -35.24 -14.19
C ARG A 1008 -58.45 -34.91 -14.75
N VAL A 1009 -57.79 -33.89 -14.21
CA VAL A 1009 -56.40 -33.51 -14.54
C VAL A 1009 -55.60 -33.39 -13.25
N SER A 1010 -54.31 -33.69 -13.32
CA SER A 1010 -53.33 -33.35 -12.30
C SER A 1010 -52.05 -32.82 -12.96
N LEU A 1011 -51.66 -31.61 -12.59
CA LEU A 1011 -50.47 -30.89 -13.04
C LEU A 1011 -49.37 -30.99 -11.98
N LYS A 1012 -48.11 -31.15 -12.40
CA LYS A 1012 -46.98 -30.99 -11.48
C LYS A 1012 -46.79 -29.50 -11.14
N PRO A 1013 -46.28 -29.16 -9.95
CA PRO A 1013 -45.74 -27.83 -9.70
C PRO A 1013 -44.66 -27.45 -10.71
N GLY A 1014 -44.58 -26.15 -11.03
CA GLY A 1014 -43.49 -25.55 -11.78
C GLY A 1014 -43.04 -24.25 -11.11
N SER A 1015 -42.24 -23.44 -11.82
CA SER A 1015 -41.81 -22.13 -11.34
C SER A 1015 -41.53 -21.18 -12.49
N ASP A 1016 -41.58 -19.89 -12.19
CA ASP A 1016 -41.05 -18.80 -13.00
C ASP A 1016 -40.04 -17.97 -12.19
N SER A 1017 -39.60 -16.83 -12.70
CA SER A 1017 -38.62 -15.93 -12.08
C SER A 1017 -39.04 -15.25 -10.77
N TYR A 1018 -40.31 -15.36 -10.36
CA TYR A 1018 -40.86 -14.68 -9.17
C TYR A 1018 -41.66 -15.59 -8.24
N SER A 1019 -42.02 -16.82 -8.65
CA SER A 1019 -42.79 -17.74 -7.81
C SER A 1019 -42.76 -19.20 -8.26
N THR A 1020 -42.96 -20.13 -7.32
CA THR A 1020 -43.39 -21.50 -7.59
C THR A 1020 -44.91 -21.54 -7.83
N VAL A 1021 -45.35 -22.27 -8.85
CA VAL A 1021 -46.75 -22.33 -9.28
C VAL A 1021 -47.26 -23.77 -9.17
N SER A 1022 -48.40 -23.96 -8.52
CA SER A 1022 -49.07 -25.27 -8.42
C SER A 1022 -50.58 -25.15 -8.49
N TRP A 1023 -51.29 -26.26 -8.69
CA TRP A 1023 -52.74 -26.27 -8.86
C TRP A 1023 -53.40 -27.27 -7.90
N LYS A 1024 -54.68 -27.01 -7.61
CA LYS A 1024 -55.62 -28.01 -7.06
C LYS A 1024 -56.83 -28.01 -7.99
N GLU A 1025 -56.86 -29.00 -8.87
CA GLU A 1025 -57.87 -29.15 -9.90
C GLU A 1025 -59.16 -29.74 -9.34
N GLY A 1026 -60.29 -29.37 -9.95
CA GLY A 1026 -61.56 -30.06 -9.78
C GLY A 1026 -61.81 -31.09 -10.88
N ASP A 1027 -62.58 -32.13 -10.55
CA ASP A 1027 -63.15 -33.06 -11.53
C ASP A 1027 -64.34 -32.40 -12.24
N GLU A 1028 -64.38 -32.51 -13.56
CA GLU A 1028 -65.43 -31.90 -14.40
C GLU A 1028 -66.31 -33.00 -15.00
N VAL A 1029 -67.62 -32.74 -15.06
CA VAL A 1029 -68.59 -33.61 -15.73
C VAL A 1029 -69.34 -32.77 -16.76
N THR A 1030 -69.55 -33.33 -17.95
CA THR A 1030 -70.31 -32.70 -19.03
C THR A 1030 -71.37 -33.66 -19.55
N GLY A 1031 -72.63 -33.22 -19.58
CA GLY A 1031 -73.71 -33.92 -20.27
C GLY A 1031 -73.94 -33.39 -21.68
N ARG A 1032 -74.40 -34.25 -22.59
CA ARG A 1032 -74.95 -33.88 -23.90
C ARG A 1032 -76.33 -34.52 -24.08
N LEU A 1033 -77.26 -33.75 -24.62
CA LEU A 1033 -78.52 -34.24 -25.20
C LEU A 1033 -78.66 -33.65 -26.59
N GLY A 1034 -78.92 -34.47 -27.61
CA GLY A 1034 -78.98 -33.99 -28.99
C GLY A 1034 -79.72 -34.92 -29.93
N ALA A 1035 -79.76 -34.53 -31.20
CA ALA A 1035 -80.29 -35.35 -32.28
C ALA A 1035 -79.47 -35.15 -33.55
N ARG A 1036 -79.27 -36.25 -34.28
CA ARG A 1036 -78.61 -36.31 -35.58
C ARG A 1036 -79.63 -36.70 -36.65
N LEU A 1037 -79.77 -35.89 -37.69
CA LEU A 1037 -80.62 -36.17 -38.86
C LEU A 1037 -79.71 -36.53 -40.04
N GLN A 1038 -79.96 -37.66 -40.69
CA GLN A 1038 -79.16 -38.21 -41.79
C GLN A 1038 -80.06 -38.53 -42.99
N TYR A 1039 -79.55 -38.25 -44.20
CA TYR A 1039 -80.07 -38.71 -45.47
C TYR A 1039 -79.04 -39.59 -46.18
N SER A 1040 -79.47 -40.75 -46.69
CA SER A 1040 -78.59 -41.80 -47.23
C SER A 1040 -78.97 -42.12 -48.67
N VAL A 1041 -78.01 -42.11 -49.60
CA VAL A 1041 -78.24 -42.36 -51.03
C VAL A 1041 -77.03 -43.04 -51.69
N SER A 1042 -77.28 -44.07 -52.49
CA SER A 1042 -76.24 -44.74 -53.29
C SER A 1042 -76.14 -44.16 -54.69
N SER A 1043 -74.93 -43.84 -55.14
CA SER A 1043 -74.66 -43.35 -56.50
C SER A 1043 -73.25 -43.75 -56.96
N ALA A 1044 -73.12 -44.20 -58.21
CA ALA A 1044 -71.85 -44.63 -58.81
C ALA A 1044 -71.00 -45.59 -57.95
N GLY A 1045 -71.65 -46.54 -57.26
CA GLY A 1045 -71.00 -47.50 -56.36
C GLY A 1045 -70.60 -46.97 -54.98
N THR A 1046 -70.76 -45.67 -54.73
CA THR A 1046 -70.53 -45.03 -53.42
C THR A 1046 -71.85 -44.85 -52.67
N LEU A 1047 -71.89 -45.21 -51.39
CA LEU A 1047 -72.98 -44.83 -50.49
C LEU A 1047 -72.63 -43.51 -49.81
N TRP A 1048 -73.42 -42.47 -50.10
CA TRP A 1048 -73.31 -41.13 -49.54
C TRP A 1048 -74.32 -40.93 -48.41
N GLN A 1049 -73.88 -40.32 -47.31
CA GLN A 1049 -74.66 -40.13 -46.09
C GLN A 1049 -74.44 -38.69 -45.60
N LEU A 1050 -75.33 -37.79 -46.00
CA LEU A 1050 -75.32 -36.38 -45.56
C LEU A 1050 -76.04 -36.27 -44.22
N TYR A 1051 -75.51 -35.53 -43.26
CA TYR A 1051 -76.14 -35.37 -41.96
C TYR A 1051 -76.00 -33.98 -41.36
N THR A 1052 -76.94 -33.63 -40.47
CA THR A 1052 -76.87 -32.48 -39.56
C THR A 1052 -77.03 -32.96 -38.12
N ARG A 1053 -76.51 -32.19 -37.16
CA ARG A 1053 -76.70 -32.45 -35.72
C ARG A 1053 -76.97 -31.18 -34.95
N ALA A 1054 -77.80 -31.31 -33.90
CA ALA A 1054 -78.06 -30.28 -32.92
C ALA A 1054 -77.88 -30.87 -31.52
N ASN A 1055 -77.05 -30.23 -30.68
CA ASN A 1055 -76.69 -30.69 -29.35
C ASN A 1055 -76.87 -29.57 -28.32
N PHE A 1056 -77.48 -29.88 -27.18
CA PHE A 1056 -77.33 -29.13 -25.93
C PHE A 1056 -76.25 -29.80 -25.08
N TRP A 1057 -75.22 -29.04 -24.73
CA TRP A 1057 -74.16 -29.42 -23.81
C TRP A 1057 -74.37 -28.71 -22.46
N HIS A 1058 -74.14 -29.41 -21.35
CA HIS A 1058 -74.13 -28.82 -20.01
C HIS A 1058 -72.93 -29.29 -19.21
N SER A 1059 -72.04 -28.36 -18.87
CA SER A 1059 -70.86 -28.57 -18.04
C SER A 1059 -71.22 -28.31 -16.58
N PHE A 1060 -71.18 -29.34 -15.73
CA PHE A 1060 -71.49 -29.21 -14.31
C PHE A 1060 -70.39 -28.40 -13.60
N GLY A 1061 -70.79 -27.41 -12.80
CA GLY A 1061 -69.88 -26.34 -12.41
C GLY A 1061 -69.01 -26.60 -11.18
N GLY A 1062 -67.69 -26.56 -11.36
CA GLY A 1062 -66.68 -26.67 -10.30
C GLY A 1062 -65.86 -25.39 -10.07
N THR A 1063 -64.65 -25.55 -9.54
CA THR A 1063 -63.65 -24.48 -9.34
C THR A 1063 -62.25 -25.10 -9.22
N ASP A 1064 -61.31 -24.66 -10.06
CA ASP A 1064 -59.88 -24.95 -9.91
C ASP A 1064 -59.21 -23.86 -9.06
N LEU A 1065 -58.17 -24.22 -8.31
CA LEU A 1065 -57.30 -23.27 -7.58
C LEU A 1065 -55.89 -23.28 -8.17
N ALA A 1066 -55.29 -22.10 -8.36
CA ALA A 1066 -53.87 -21.94 -8.65
C ALA A 1066 -53.17 -21.22 -7.47
N PHE A 1067 -52.06 -21.79 -7.00
CA PHE A 1067 -51.25 -21.30 -5.88
C PHE A 1067 -49.93 -20.74 -6.41
N PHE A 1068 -49.50 -19.62 -5.84
CA PHE A 1068 -48.30 -18.90 -6.24
C PHE A 1068 -47.43 -18.64 -5.00
N GLY A 1069 -46.49 -19.53 -4.72
CA GLY A 1069 -45.72 -19.53 -3.48
C GLY A 1069 -46.63 -19.61 -2.26
N ALA A 1070 -46.53 -18.62 -1.37
CA ALA A 1070 -47.36 -18.50 -0.15
C ALA A 1070 -48.58 -17.58 -0.31
N SER A 1071 -48.87 -17.08 -1.53
CA SER A 1071 -50.01 -16.19 -1.79
C SER A 1071 -51.37 -16.89 -1.71
N GLU A 1072 -52.44 -16.10 -1.60
CA GLU A 1072 -53.83 -16.59 -1.58
C GLU A 1072 -54.17 -17.41 -2.85
N PRO A 1073 -54.96 -18.49 -2.73
CA PRO A 1073 -55.31 -19.35 -3.87
C PRO A 1073 -56.25 -18.68 -4.86
N ILE A 1074 -55.81 -18.60 -6.11
CA ILE A 1074 -56.50 -17.95 -7.21
C ILE A 1074 -57.56 -18.88 -7.80
N ARG A 1075 -58.83 -18.51 -7.68
CA ARG A 1075 -59.98 -19.34 -8.06
C ARG A 1075 -60.33 -19.15 -9.53
N THR A 1076 -60.48 -20.25 -10.27
CA THR A 1076 -60.96 -20.28 -11.65
C THR A 1076 -62.23 -21.15 -11.73
N ARG A 1077 -63.38 -20.56 -12.06
CA ARG A 1077 -64.68 -21.24 -12.05
C ARG A 1077 -65.05 -21.72 -13.46
N TYR A 1078 -65.54 -22.95 -13.53
CA TYR A 1078 -66.11 -23.54 -14.75
C TYR A 1078 -67.56 -23.99 -14.50
N GLY A 1079 -68.26 -24.30 -15.59
CA GLY A 1079 -69.68 -24.66 -15.64
C GLY A 1079 -70.48 -23.71 -16.53
N ASP A 1080 -71.10 -24.26 -17.57
CA ASP A 1080 -71.86 -23.52 -18.58
C ASP A 1080 -72.92 -24.42 -19.24
N THR A 1081 -73.80 -23.80 -20.03
CA THR A 1081 -74.73 -24.51 -20.92
C THR A 1081 -74.55 -23.96 -22.31
N ALA A 1082 -74.24 -24.82 -23.27
CA ALA A 1082 -73.97 -24.46 -24.66
C ALA A 1082 -74.92 -25.16 -25.62
N PHE A 1083 -75.23 -24.48 -26.71
CA PHE A 1083 -75.86 -25.09 -27.88
C PHE A 1083 -74.80 -25.27 -28.97
N GLU A 1084 -74.92 -26.34 -29.74
CA GLU A 1084 -74.03 -26.69 -30.83
C GLU A 1084 -74.85 -27.18 -32.02
N PHE A 1085 -74.49 -26.69 -33.21
CA PHE A 1085 -75.07 -27.11 -34.47
C PHE A 1085 -73.97 -27.40 -35.49
N GLY A 1086 -74.15 -28.44 -36.29
CA GLY A 1086 -73.17 -28.81 -37.31
C GLY A 1086 -73.72 -29.69 -38.41
N ALA A 1087 -72.90 -29.89 -39.44
CA ALA A 1087 -73.22 -30.71 -40.60
C ALA A 1087 -71.98 -31.51 -41.04
N GLY A 1088 -72.23 -32.67 -41.64
CA GLY A 1088 -71.18 -33.54 -42.14
C GLY A 1088 -71.66 -34.49 -43.22
N ILE A 1089 -70.72 -35.20 -43.81
CA ILE A 1089 -70.94 -36.17 -44.87
C ILE A 1089 -70.03 -37.38 -44.63
N THR A 1090 -70.59 -38.57 -44.80
CA THR A 1090 -69.84 -39.84 -44.83
C THR A 1090 -70.05 -40.52 -46.18
N ALA A 1091 -68.99 -41.13 -46.72
CA ALA A 1091 -68.97 -41.78 -48.02
C ALA A 1091 -68.30 -43.15 -47.90
N ARG A 1092 -69.04 -44.24 -48.14
CA ARG A 1092 -68.47 -45.59 -48.34
C ARG A 1092 -68.14 -45.77 -49.81
N ILE A 1093 -66.88 -45.49 -50.14
CA ILE A 1093 -66.33 -45.46 -51.51
C ILE A 1093 -66.02 -46.88 -52.01
N SER A 1094 -65.78 -47.82 -51.09
CA SER A 1094 -65.75 -49.25 -51.39
C SER A 1094 -66.25 -50.07 -50.21
N ARG A 1095 -66.47 -51.37 -50.40
CA ARG A 1095 -66.77 -52.33 -49.31
C ARG A 1095 -65.70 -52.39 -48.20
N HIS A 1096 -64.52 -51.78 -48.42
CA HIS A 1096 -63.40 -51.80 -47.49
C HIS A 1096 -63.00 -50.41 -46.98
N VAL A 1097 -63.47 -49.32 -47.59
CA VAL A 1097 -63.03 -47.95 -47.25
C VAL A 1097 -64.22 -46.97 -47.17
N SER A 1098 -64.30 -46.27 -46.04
CA SER A 1098 -65.17 -45.12 -45.82
C SER A 1098 -64.36 -43.87 -45.46
N LEU A 1099 -64.78 -42.70 -45.97
CA LEU A 1099 -64.30 -41.38 -45.56
C LEU A 1099 -65.44 -40.60 -44.93
N TYR A 1100 -65.17 -39.78 -43.92
CA TYR A 1100 -66.14 -38.81 -43.38
C TYR A 1100 -65.50 -37.44 -43.16
N ALA A 1101 -66.31 -36.38 -43.25
CA ALA A 1101 -65.93 -35.03 -42.85
C ALA A 1101 -67.12 -34.29 -42.19
N HIS A 1102 -66.87 -33.46 -41.18
CA HIS A 1102 -67.90 -32.59 -40.57
C HIS A 1102 -67.33 -31.25 -40.11
N ALA A 1103 -68.22 -30.28 -39.92
CA ALA A 1103 -67.94 -29.00 -39.28
C ALA A 1103 -69.10 -28.60 -38.36
N ASP A 1104 -68.78 -28.05 -37.18
CA ASP A 1104 -69.76 -27.66 -36.17
C ASP A 1104 -69.39 -26.30 -35.53
N HIS A 1105 -70.39 -25.61 -34.98
CA HIS A 1105 -70.22 -24.42 -34.17
C HIS A 1105 -70.98 -24.56 -32.84
N ARG A 1106 -70.30 -24.30 -31.72
CA ARG A 1106 -70.81 -24.35 -30.35
C ARG A 1106 -70.67 -22.99 -29.67
N TRP A 1107 -71.66 -22.59 -28.88
CA TRP A 1107 -71.60 -21.38 -28.07
C TRP A 1107 -72.41 -21.51 -26.77
N SER A 1108 -71.88 -20.97 -25.66
CA SER A 1108 -72.60 -20.94 -24.39
C SER A 1108 -73.81 -20.00 -24.47
N ILE A 1109 -74.99 -20.57 -24.30
CA ILE A 1109 -76.27 -19.87 -24.21
C ILE A 1109 -76.64 -19.51 -22.76
N GLY A 1110 -76.07 -20.22 -21.78
CA GLY A 1110 -76.26 -19.99 -20.35
C GLY A 1110 -74.95 -20.18 -19.56
N GLY A 1111 -74.86 -19.53 -18.40
CA GLY A 1111 -73.69 -19.63 -17.52
C GLY A 1111 -73.13 -18.29 -17.05
N SER A 1112 -72.77 -18.25 -15.77
CA SER A 1112 -72.02 -17.18 -15.10
C SER A 1112 -70.64 -17.65 -14.59
N ARG A 1113 -70.36 -18.96 -14.57
CA ARG A 1113 -69.06 -19.52 -14.16
C ARG A 1113 -68.09 -19.52 -15.33
N SER A 1114 -68.36 -20.26 -16.41
CA SER A 1114 -67.61 -20.15 -17.67
C SER A 1114 -68.51 -19.76 -18.84
N ARG A 1115 -67.88 -19.36 -19.96
CA ARG A 1115 -68.48 -19.27 -21.29
C ARG A 1115 -67.47 -19.65 -22.35
N GLU A 1116 -67.93 -20.28 -23.41
CA GLU A 1116 -67.14 -20.73 -24.54
C GLU A 1116 -67.84 -20.41 -25.87
N SER A 1117 -67.06 -20.19 -26.92
CA SER A 1117 -67.52 -20.35 -28.31
C SER A 1117 -66.43 -21.05 -29.12
N ALA A 1118 -66.82 -22.07 -29.88
CA ALA A 1118 -65.90 -22.92 -30.63
C ALA A 1118 -66.43 -23.18 -32.05
N THR A 1119 -65.54 -23.21 -33.03
CA THR A 1119 -65.83 -23.72 -34.38
C THR A 1119 -64.85 -24.85 -34.66
N GLN A 1120 -65.37 -26.02 -35.00
CA GLN A 1120 -64.60 -27.25 -35.12
C GLN A 1120 -64.84 -27.94 -36.46
N GLY A 1121 -63.92 -28.81 -36.86
CA GLY A 1121 -64.12 -29.73 -37.96
C GLY A 1121 -63.17 -30.92 -37.91
N SER A 1122 -63.58 -32.04 -38.49
CA SER A 1122 -62.78 -33.26 -38.58
C SER A 1122 -62.88 -33.88 -39.98
N LEU A 1123 -61.81 -34.57 -40.37
CA LEU A 1123 -61.72 -35.45 -41.53
C LEU A 1123 -61.20 -36.80 -41.03
N GLY A 1124 -61.86 -37.90 -41.41
CA GLY A 1124 -61.44 -39.24 -41.03
C GLY A 1124 -61.60 -40.28 -42.13
N ILE A 1125 -60.82 -41.34 -42.01
CA ILE A 1125 -60.83 -42.54 -42.85
C ILE A 1125 -61.03 -43.77 -41.96
N ARG A 1126 -61.82 -44.73 -42.44
CA ARG A 1126 -61.97 -46.04 -41.83
C ARG A 1126 -61.77 -47.12 -42.89
N VAL A 1127 -60.93 -48.09 -42.56
CA VAL A 1127 -60.58 -49.23 -43.43
C VAL A 1127 -60.96 -50.52 -42.71
N ASN A 1128 -61.76 -51.37 -43.34
CA ASN A 1128 -62.16 -52.68 -42.84
C ASN A 1128 -61.61 -53.77 -43.77
N TRP A 1129 -61.01 -54.82 -43.22
CA TRP A 1129 -60.51 -55.99 -43.96
C TRP A 1129 -61.08 -57.29 -43.42
#